data_AF-A0A356GJR1-F1
#
_entry.id   AF-A0A356GJR1-F1
#
_cell.length_a   1.000
_cell.length_b   1.000
_cell.length_c   1.000
_cell.angle_alpha   90.00
_cell.angle_beta   90.00
_cell.angle_gamma   90.00
#
_symmetry.space_group_name_H-M   'P 1'
#
loop_
_entity.id
_entity.type
_entity.pdbx_description
1 polymer ?
#
loop_
_entity_poly.entity_id
_entity_poly.type
_entity_poly.pdbx_seq_one_letter_code
_entity_poly.pdbx_strand_id
1 'polypeptide(L)'
;MQNQFFVNHEGPHFIDFIKEHLGTCKEFIFSVSFIKHSGLSLIKKEIIQALDSGAIGKVITSTYQNFTDTVSLKEFLDLMNKYPNFECHLEKNNLSDGGMHTKGYLFNHGFKFTLLVGSTNLTRYALLHNIEWNLVHTSISKTGVYQDAENQFYKMWNNTDLLTQKDIDKYAVQLEYAIEKWDMDYFQETVSTIKPNYLQRKALKELRRYRDQGVHKALIIAATGSGKTYLAAFDARNYGASRLLFVVHRESILHDAMRTFQNVFGHSRTYGFYTGTEKDLSSDFVFATNLTLANNLDVFDDDFFQYIVLDEVHHAAASTYQKIINNFKPEFLLGLTATPDRMDNQDIYGLFDKNVPFDLPLRDAIINDLVVPFHYYGIRNQLISYDEKEAKTFIRQIGSSENGEFINEEIKKYKPLDSKLKAIGFCSTTEHARLMSEVMNQLGYHSIHLQAYNNTGERLSAFKDLQDENHPLEIIFAVDILNEGVDIPGINMVLFIRPTDSPVVFLQQLGRGLRKYPGKDYLTVLDFIGNSYKRSIQIIRALGTLSKSTVLEKKLLINLLRDNFKEIDIPGVEINFDALSKEDIEQYLVRSNFNTTDYLQKDFENFKRFIKAEPYPSHMDYLNHDIAPDLMRFIKSRIGGKKNVSYYRFLSRIDQQVPVFNEEEIAFIDFISDMLPLVRVEEFVILKELIEGERTLDELKYIIRNDYEIYREDQFDNAVHHVLNQHLSEKEKEESYNFVLKDNQSLKININLDNSSFKNHVIDILSYGIARYQDEFGIYEGTFKRYLNYTTEQMMMMLCERYYRFYKGTKIEKDGTIYILANLKKDENKPVHQKYRDHFKTSQIFQWESETNTTMESHRGLIGSKVAHLFIRKIADEDGITLPYTYIGTGKLVNPFESDNPKKTLIFDVLLDHPIPEYLHYDFKIEEENNHE
;
A
#
# COMPACT_ATOMS: atom_id res chain seq x y z
N MET A 1 31.09 36.19 21.12
CA MET A 1 29.98 36.00 20.17
C MET A 1 30.60 35.48 18.90
N GLN A 2 30.23 34.27 18.47
CA GLN A 2 30.70 33.72 17.21
C GLN A 2 29.48 33.73 16.29
N ASN A 3 29.47 34.64 15.31
CA ASN A 3 28.45 34.64 14.28
C ASN A 3 28.87 33.60 13.24
N GLN A 4 27.91 32.79 12.80
CA GLN A 4 28.15 31.74 11.81
C GLN A 4 27.16 31.92 10.66
N PHE A 5 27.63 31.70 9.44
CA PHE A 5 26.80 31.73 8.24
C PHE A 5 26.56 30.29 7.77
N PHE A 6 25.31 29.93 7.56
CA PHE A 6 24.88 28.58 7.18
C PHE A 6 24.26 28.59 5.79
N VAL A 7 24.68 27.59 5.00
CA VAL A 7 24.10 27.24 3.71
C VAL A 7 23.81 25.74 3.73
N ASN A 8 22.63 25.31 3.28
CA ASN A 8 22.20 23.91 3.40
C ASN A 8 23.09 22.89 2.66
N HIS A 9 23.89 23.32 1.66
CA HIS A 9 24.68 22.43 0.80
C HIS A 9 26.18 22.39 1.11
N GLU A 10 26.70 23.28 1.96
CA GLU A 10 28.14 23.35 2.28
C GLU A 10 28.32 23.55 3.78
N GLY A 11 28.82 22.51 4.48
CA GLY A 11 29.05 22.52 5.93
C GLY A 11 27.96 21.81 6.75
N PRO A 12 27.92 21.96 8.09
CA PRO A 12 26.90 21.33 8.94
C PRO A 12 25.50 21.75 8.49
N HIS A 13 24.61 20.80 8.24
CA HIS A 13 23.30 21.08 7.67
C HIS A 13 22.44 21.88 8.65
N PHE A 14 21.67 22.85 8.14
CA PHE A 14 20.78 23.70 8.94
C PHE A 14 19.83 22.90 9.84
N ILE A 15 19.35 21.76 9.33
CA ILE A 15 18.47 20.88 10.07
C ILE A 15 19.15 20.23 11.28
N ASP A 16 20.40 19.81 11.13
CA ASP A 16 21.17 19.19 12.21
C ASP A 16 21.41 20.19 13.34
N PHE A 17 21.65 21.46 12.97
CA PHE A 17 21.78 22.56 13.92
C PHE A 17 20.50 22.80 14.72
N ILE A 18 19.34 22.86 14.07
CA ILE A 18 18.05 23.00 14.77
C ILE A 18 17.80 21.82 15.72
N LYS A 19 18.08 20.59 15.26
CA LYS A 19 17.91 19.37 16.07
C LYS A 19 18.80 19.36 17.30
N GLU A 20 20.08 19.70 17.15
CA GLU A 20 21.04 19.82 18.27
C GLU A 20 20.55 20.82 19.32
N HIS A 21 20.07 21.98 18.86
CA HIS A 21 19.59 23.03 19.75
C HIS A 21 18.26 22.69 20.43
N LEU A 22 17.32 22.04 19.74
CA LEU A 22 16.09 21.53 20.35
C LEU A 22 16.39 20.52 21.46
N GLY A 23 17.31 19.58 21.22
CA GLY A 23 17.64 18.53 22.19
C GLY A 23 18.28 19.03 23.50
N THR A 24 18.75 20.28 23.57
CA THR A 24 19.45 20.83 24.74
C THR A 24 18.87 22.14 25.28
N CYS A 25 17.79 22.65 24.68
CA CYS A 25 17.20 23.93 25.08
C CYS A 25 16.28 23.78 26.31
N LYS A 26 16.16 24.87 27.07
CA LYS A 26 15.13 25.06 28.10
C LYS A 26 13.89 25.77 27.54
N GLU A 27 14.08 26.53 26.48
CA GLU A 27 13.01 27.20 25.75
C GLU A 27 13.40 27.33 24.28
N PHE A 28 12.43 27.08 23.39
CA PHE A 28 12.54 27.35 21.96
C PHE A 28 11.38 28.22 21.48
N ILE A 29 11.72 29.19 20.65
CA ILE A 29 10.78 30.17 20.08
C ILE A 29 10.94 30.14 18.56
N PHE A 30 9.89 29.72 17.84
CA PHE A 30 9.86 29.72 16.38
C PHE A 30 8.90 30.79 15.85
N SER A 31 9.40 31.64 14.96
CA SER A 31 8.60 32.59 14.19
C SER A 31 8.80 32.30 12.71
N VAL A 32 7.93 31.45 12.15
CA VAL A 32 8.10 30.91 10.80
C VAL A 32 6.81 31.06 10.02
N SER A 33 6.87 31.82 8.93
CA SER A 33 5.69 32.15 8.13
C SER A 33 5.05 30.93 7.48
N PHE A 34 5.85 30.00 6.96
CA PHE A 34 5.35 28.84 6.21
C PHE A 34 5.80 27.53 6.84
N ILE A 35 4.83 26.67 7.13
CA ILE A 35 5.09 25.34 7.70
C ILE A 35 4.38 24.27 6.87
N LYS A 36 5.14 23.25 6.47
CA LYS A 36 4.62 22.07 5.81
C LYS A 36 4.88 20.83 6.64
N HIS A 37 3.96 19.89 6.59
CA HIS A 37 4.03 18.68 7.40
C HIS A 37 5.32 17.90 7.08
N SER A 38 5.70 17.83 5.80
CA SER A 38 6.95 17.20 5.36
C SER A 38 8.24 17.83 5.95
N GLY A 39 8.21 19.11 6.32
CA GLY A 39 9.32 19.78 7.01
C GLY A 39 9.22 19.66 8.52
N LEU A 40 8.02 19.83 9.09
CA LEU A 40 7.76 19.66 10.51
C LEU A 40 8.12 18.25 10.99
N SER A 41 7.74 17.22 10.24
CA SER A 41 8.04 15.82 10.54
C SER A 41 9.54 15.53 10.67
N LEU A 42 10.41 16.34 10.05
CA LEU A 42 11.86 16.16 10.16
C LEU A 42 12.40 16.56 11.54
N ILE A 43 11.77 17.52 12.22
CA ILE A 43 12.20 18.02 13.55
C ILE A 43 11.19 17.73 14.67
N LYS A 44 10.07 17.08 14.33
CA LYS A 44 8.96 16.80 15.26
C LYS A 44 9.41 15.96 16.45
N LYS A 45 10.25 14.96 16.21
CA LYS A 45 10.81 14.10 17.27
C LYS A 45 11.56 14.93 18.30
N GLU A 46 12.40 15.85 17.85
CA GLU A 46 13.22 16.70 18.70
C GLU A 46 12.40 17.76 19.44
N ILE A 47 11.33 18.28 18.82
CA ILE A 47 10.34 19.13 19.51
C ILE A 47 9.67 18.35 20.65
N ILE A 48 9.20 17.14 20.38
CA ILE A 48 8.55 16.28 21.39
C ILE A 48 9.53 15.98 22.53
N GLN A 49 10.77 15.60 22.22
CA GLN A 49 11.80 15.33 23.23
C GLN A 49 12.12 16.56 24.09
N ALA A 50 12.19 17.75 23.50
CA ALA A 50 12.38 18.99 24.24
C ALA A 50 11.22 19.23 25.21
N LEU A 51 9.98 19.05 24.76
CA LEU A 51 8.77 19.22 25.57
C LEU A 51 8.66 18.17 26.69
N ASP A 52 8.96 16.90 26.40
CA ASP A 52 9.02 15.80 27.38
C ASP A 52 10.08 16.09 28.45
N SER A 53 11.18 16.74 28.08
CA SER A 53 12.25 17.18 29.00
C SER A 53 11.89 18.44 29.81
N GLY A 54 10.66 18.97 29.64
CA GLY A 54 10.16 20.14 30.34
C GLY A 54 10.56 21.49 29.73
N ALA A 55 11.09 21.52 28.51
CA ALA A 55 11.37 22.77 27.80
C ALA A 55 10.07 23.51 27.43
N ILE A 56 10.10 24.84 27.38
CA ILE A 56 8.95 25.65 26.96
C ILE A 56 9.03 25.91 25.45
N GLY A 57 7.98 25.54 24.73
CA GLY A 57 7.91 25.75 23.27
C GLY A 57 6.88 26.79 22.88
N LYS A 58 7.29 27.78 22.08
CA LYS A 58 6.39 28.81 21.53
C LYS A 58 6.55 28.93 20.02
N VAL A 59 5.47 28.79 19.28
CA VAL A 59 5.47 28.87 17.81
C VAL A 59 4.48 29.92 17.34
N ILE A 60 4.90 30.84 16.48
CA ILE A 60 3.97 31.63 15.66
C ILE A 60 4.11 31.18 14.21
N THR A 61 2.99 30.90 13.58
CA THR A 61 2.90 30.71 12.13
C THR A 61 1.78 31.57 11.53
N SER A 62 1.65 31.57 10.20
CA SER A 62 0.68 32.43 9.51
C SER A 62 -0.06 31.68 8.41
N THR A 63 -1.27 32.19 8.14
CA THR A 63 -2.08 31.85 6.97
C THR A 63 -1.71 32.68 5.73
N TYR A 64 -0.74 33.58 5.85
CA TYR A 64 -0.24 34.45 4.79
C TYR A 64 0.13 33.63 3.54
N GLN A 65 -0.35 34.10 2.38
CA GLN A 65 -0.18 33.46 1.07
C GLN A 65 -0.64 31.99 0.96
N ASN A 66 -1.41 31.47 1.92
CA ASN A 66 -1.99 30.12 1.87
C ASN A 66 -0.94 28.98 1.79
N PHE A 67 0.27 29.21 2.30
CA PHE A 67 1.38 28.25 2.21
C PHE A 67 1.41 27.24 3.35
N THR A 68 1.02 27.61 4.57
CA THR A 68 0.98 26.65 5.69
C THR A 68 -0.11 25.62 5.45
N ASP A 69 0.18 24.32 5.63
CA ASP A 69 -0.84 23.28 5.46
C ASP A 69 -1.63 23.01 6.74
N THR A 70 -2.88 22.55 6.58
CA THR A 70 -3.78 22.27 7.70
C THR A 70 -3.32 21.06 8.53
N VAL A 71 -2.52 20.16 7.95
CA VAL A 71 -1.98 18.99 8.64
C VAL A 71 -1.00 19.41 9.73
N SER A 72 -0.06 20.31 9.40
CA SER A 72 0.90 20.89 10.35
C SER A 72 0.21 21.66 11.47
N LEU A 73 -0.85 22.41 11.14
CA LEU A 73 -1.64 23.11 12.16
C LEU A 73 -2.34 22.12 13.10
N LYS A 74 -2.90 21.03 12.58
CA LYS A 74 -3.47 19.96 13.42
C LYS A 74 -2.41 19.36 14.33
N GLU A 75 -1.22 19.08 13.81
CA GLU A 75 -0.12 18.55 14.63
C GLU A 75 0.30 19.51 15.76
N PHE A 76 0.38 20.81 15.50
CA PHE A 76 0.66 21.77 16.58
C PHE A 76 -0.49 21.86 17.58
N LEU A 77 -1.74 21.78 17.14
CA LEU A 77 -2.89 21.73 18.04
C LEU A 77 -2.86 20.46 18.91
N ASP A 78 -2.53 19.31 18.34
CA ASP A 78 -2.37 18.05 19.06
C ASP A 78 -1.24 18.14 20.09
N LEU A 79 -0.12 18.78 19.74
CA LEU A 79 0.96 19.05 20.69
C LEU A 79 0.51 19.97 21.83
N MET A 80 -0.26 21.02 21.55
CA MET A 80 -0.79 21.89 22.61
C MET A 80 -1.76 21.16 23.54
N ASN A 81 -2.57 20.26 22.99
CA ASN A 81 -3.49 19.44 23.79
C ASN A 81 -2.74 18.45 24.69
N LYS A 82 -1.59 17.94 24.22
CA LYS A 82 -0.78 16.96 24.94
C LYS A 82 0.20 17.60 25.94
N TYR A 83 0.75 18.77 25.62
CA TYR A 83 1.84 19.40 26.36
C TYR A 83 1.44 20.79 26.88
N PRO A 84 1.28 20.98 28.21
CA PRO A 84 0.90 22.29 28.78
C PRO A 84 2.02 23.34 28.67
N ASN A 85 3.24 22.93 28.35
CA ASN A 85 4.42 23.75 28.12
C ASN A 85 4.64 24.10 26.64
N PHE A 86 3.66 23.84 25.76
CA PHE A 86 3.71 24.19 24.34
C PHE A 86 2.53 25.06 23.92
N GLU A 87 2.82 26.16 23.23
CA GLU A 87 1.81 27.04 22.65
C GLU A 87 2.12 27.35 21.19
N CYS A 88 1.09 27.30 20.34
CA CYS A 88 1.16 27.72 18.95
C CYS A 88 0.13 28.81 18.68
N HIS A 89 0.57 29.96 18.17
CA HIS A 89 -0.26 31.06 17.74
C HIS A 89 -0.35 31.12 16.21
N LEU A 90 -1.51 31.51 15.70
CA LEU A 90 -1.78 31.66 14.27
C LEU A 90 -2.08 33.12 13.94
N GLU A 91 -1.31 33.68 13.00
CA GLU A 91 -1.53 34.99 12.41
C GLU A 91 -2.53 34.88 11.23
N LYS A 92 -3.66 35.59 11.36
CA LYS A 92 -4.85 35.49 10.48
C LYS A 92 -5.12 36.76 9.65
N ASN A 93 -4.11 37.62 9.45
CA ASN A 93 -4.11 38.95 8.82
C ASN A 93 -4.37 40.15 9.76
N ASN A 94 -3.95 40.08 11.04
CA ASN A 94 -4.16 41.17 12.02
C ASN A 94 -3.00 42.19 12.08
N LEU A 95 -1.90 41.93 11.37
CA LEU A 95 -0.76 42.85 11.29
C LEU A 95 -0.96 43.83 10.12
N SER A 96 -1.28 45.08 10.43
CA SER A 96 -1.46 46.17 9.46
C SER A 96 -0.22 46.34 8.56
N ASP A 97 -0.44 46.26 7.24
CA ASP A 97 0.46 46.60 6.11
C ASP A 97 1.63 45.67 5.72
N GLY A 98 1.58 44.34 5.95
CA GLY A 98 2.61 43.49 5.31
C GLY A 98 2.54 41.96 5.42
N GLY A 99 1.65 41.38 6.23
CA GLY A 99 1.63 39.93 6.48
C GLY A 99 2.88 39.41 7.22
N MET A 100 2.78 38.26 7.88
CA MET A 100 3.92 37.68 8.58
C MET A 100 4.79 36.85 7.62
N HIS A 101 6.02 37.29 7.35
CA HIS A 101 7.00 36.56 6.51
C HIS A 101 8.32 36.26 7.24
N THR A 102 8.28 36.12 8.56
CA THR A 102 9.46 35.84 9.39
C THR A 102 9.97 34.39 9.21
N LYS A 103 11.28 34.20 9.38
CA LYS A 103 11.95 32.90 9.52
C LYS A 103 13.02 33.01 10.61
N GLY A 104 12.57 32.92 11.86
CA GLY A 104 13.39 33.07 13.04
C GLY A 104 13.26 31.86 13.96
N TYR A 105 14.40 31.37 14.45
CA TYR A 105 14.48 30.28 15.42
C TYR A 105 15.37 30.73 16.58
N LEU A 106 14.80 30.78 17.78
CA LEU A 106 15.47 31.23 18.99
C LEU A 106 15.53 30.08 19.98
N PHE A 107 16.68 29.90 20.62
CA PHE A 107 16.91 28.87 21.62
C PHE A 107 17.56 29.46 22.86
N ASN A 108 17.04 29.09 24.02
CA ASN A 108 17.55 29.49 25.32
C ASN A 108 17.97 28.24 26.09
N HIS A 109 19.27 28.13 26.38
CA HIS A 109 19.86 27.00 27.13
C HIS A 109 20.14 27.37 28.60
N GLY A 110 19.73 28.56 29.05
CA GLY A 110 20.00 29.12 30.39
C GLY A 110 21.32 29.88 30.49
N PHE A 111 22.44 29.30 30.04
CA PHE A 111 23.76 29.95 30.03
C PHE A 111 24.21 30.41 28.64
N LYS A 112 23.41 30.11 27.61
CA LYS A 112 23.67 30.41 26.19
C LYS A 112 22.35 30.70 25.47
N PHE A 113 22.36 31.72 24.62
CA PHE A 113 21.24 32.16 23.80
C PHE A 113 21.65 32.13 22.33
N THR A 114 20.86 31.45 21.51
CA THR A 114 21.11 31.26 20.09
C THR A 114 19.95 31.82 19.28
N LEU A 115 20.23 32.75 18.38
CA LEU A 115 19.28 33.28 17.40
C LEU A 115 19.71 32.83 16.01
N LEU A 116 18.77 32.28 15.26
CA LEU A 116 18.92 31.91 13.86
C LEU A 116 17.90 32.68 13.03
N VAL A 117 18.36 33.43 12.02
CA VAL A 117 17.49 34.19 11.12
C VAL A 117 18.00 34.08 9.69
N GLY A 118 17.09 33.87 8.74
CA GLY A 118 17.46 33.75 7.34
C GLY A 118 16.28 33.53 6.41
N SER A 119 16.48 32.71 5.39
CA SER A 119 15.47 32.41 4.37
C SER A 119 14.73 31.07 4.58
N THR A 120 15.21 30.21 5.49
CA THR A 120 14.66 28.85 5.66
C THR A 120 13.31 28.82 6.38
N ASN A 121 12.27 28.31 5.69
CA ASN A 121 10.98 27.94 6.27
C ASN A 121 10.98 26.48 6.76
N LEU A 122 9.95 26.08 7.51
CA LEU A 122 9.80 24.70 7.98
C LEU A 122 9.17 23.78 6.91
N THR A 123 9.91 23.55 5.82
CA THR A 123 9.51 22.67 4.71
C THR A 123 10.66 21.73 4.36
N ARG A 124 10.37 20.52 3.85
CA ARG A 124 11.41 19.52 3.53
C ARG A 124 12.49 20.08 2.60
N TYR A 125 12.10 20.81 1.55
CA TYR A 125 13.03 21.37 0.58
C TYR A 125 13.86 22.51 1.17
N ALA A 126 13.25 23.45 1.90
CA ALA A 126 14.00 24.54 2.55
C ALA A 126 14.96 24.03 3.63
N LEU A 127 14.70 22.88 4.23
CA LEU A 127 15.57 22.29 5.26
C LEU A 127 16.69 21.39 4.68
N LEU A 128 16.49 20.77 3.51
CA LEU A 128 17.39 19.72 2.99
C LEU A 128 17.97 19.97 1.59
N HIS A 129 17.30 20.74 0.73
CA HIS A 129 17.57 20.73 -0.72
C HIS A 129 17.71 22.11 -1.38
N ASN A 130 17.16 23.17 -0.78
CA ASN A 130 17.29 24.52 -1.31
C ASN A 130 18.60 25.15 -0.82
N ILE A 131 19.19 26.01 -1.67
CA ILE A 131 20.25 26.92 -1.25
C ILE A 131 19.62 28.05 -0.41
N GLU A 132 19.65 27.91 0.91
CA GLU A 132 19.14 28.91 1.86
C GLU A 132 20.29 29.60 2.57
N TRP A 133 20.12 30.89 2.92
CA TRP A 133 21.11 31.67 3.65
C TRP A 133 20.60 31.97 5.05
N ASN A 134 21.35 31.52 6.05
CA ASN A 134 20.98 31.71 7.46
C ASN A 134 22.15 32.25 8.27
N LEU A 135 21.86 33.21 9.15
CA LEU A 135 22.82 33.75 10.09
C LEU A 135 22.51 33.23 11.49
N VAL A 136 23.53 32.66 12.14
CA VAL A 136 23.49 32.28 13.54
C VAL A 136 24.19 33.33 14.36
N HIS A 137 23.54 33.75 15.44
CA HIS A 137 24.10 34.59 16.47
C HIS A 137 24.04 33.85 17.82
N THR A 138 25.19 33.67 18.46
CA THR A 138 25.30 33.06 19.79
C THR A 138 25.85 34.05 20.82
N SER A 139 25.19 34.15 21.97
CA SER A 139 25.58 35.00 23.10
C SER A 139 25.45 34.29 24.45
N ILE A 140 26.19 34.76 25.46
CA ILE A 140 26.21 34.20 26.84
C ILE A 140 25.25 34.98 27.76
N SER A 141 24.82 36.17 27.33
CA SER A 141 23.86 37.00 28.07
C SER A 141 22.69 37.34 27.17
N LYS A 142 21.50 37.48 27.75
CA LYS A 142 20.27 37.84 27.05
C LYS A 142 20.24 39.34 26.71
N THR A 143 21.16 39.79 25.87
CA THR A 143 21.32 41.21 25.50
C THR A 143 21.57 41.36 24.01
N GLY A 144 21.36 42.57 23.47
CA GLY A 144 21.58 42.87 22.05
C GLY A 144 20.58 42.16 21.12
N VAL A 145 21.08 41.64 19.99
CA VAL A 145 20.26 41.16 18.86
C VAL A 145 19.29 40.04 19.24
N TYR A 146 19.66 39.14 20.16
CA TYR A 146 18.74 38.10 20.64
C TYR A 146 17.53 38.72 21.37
N GLN A 147 17.76 39.68 22.27
CA GLN A 147 16.69 40.34 23.02
C GLN A 147 15.79 41.16 22.10
N ASP A 148 16.37 41.81 21.07
CA ASP A 148 15.59 42.56 20.09
C ASP A 148 14.68 41.63 19.26
N ALA A 149 15.18 40.48 18.81
CA ALA A 149 14.39 39.48 18.10
C ALA A 149 13.29 38.89 18.97
N GLU A 150 13.59 38.60 20.24
CA GLU A 150 12.61 38.10 21.21
C GLU A 150 11.53 39.15 21.52
N ASN A 151 11.91 40.42 21.69
CA ASN A 151 10.95 41.51 21.90
C ASN A 151 10.01 41.67 20.69
N GLN A 152 10.53 41.55 19.47
CA GLN A 152 9.71 41.54 18.26
C GLN A 152 8.78 40.33 18.20
N PHE A 153 9.28 39.14 18.57
CA PHE A 153 8.46 37.94 18.69
C PHE A 153 7.29 38.17 19.65
N TYR A 154 7.54 38.65 20.87
CA TYR A 154 6.45 38.87 21.84
C TYR A 154 5.50 39.99 21.44
N LYS A 155 5.98 40.99 20.68
CA LYS A 155 5.10 42.00 20.07
C LYS A 155 4.14 41.36 19.05
N MET A 156 4.61 40.40 18.24
CA MET A 156 3.73 39.64 17.34
C MET A 156 2.83 38.68 18.13
N TRP A 157 3.38 37.96 19.11
CA TRP A 157 2.68 37.00 19.97
C TRP A 157 1.43 37.61 20.62
N ASN A 158 1.56 38.84 21.13
CA ASN A 158 0.46 39.56 21.77
C ASN A 158 -0.61 40.05 20.78
N ASN A 159 -0.32 40.05 19.48
CA ASN A 159 -1.22 40.46 18.40
C ASN A 159 -1.70 39.28 17.54
N THR A 160 -1.32 38.05 17.89
CA THR A 160 -1.79 36.81 17.25
C THR A 160 -2.63 36.01 18.23
N ASP A 161 -3.53 35.18 17.69
CA ASP A 161 -4.41 34.36 18.51
C ASP A 161 -3.80 32.97 18.71
N LEU A 162 -4.08 32.37 19.87
CA LEU A 162 -3.83 30.95 20.12
C LEU A 162 -4.55 30.09 19.07
N LEU A 163 -3.87 29.06 18.54
CA LEU A 163 -4.41 28.18 17.51
C LEU A 163 -5.58 27.35 18.06
N THR A 164 -6.69 27.32 17.31
CA THR A 164 -7.87 26.50 17.65
C THR A 164 -8.32 25.64 16.48
N GLN A 165 -9.07 24.56 16.75
CA GLN A 165 -9.67 23.72 15.71
C GLN A 165 -10.55 24.55 14.76
N LYS A 166 -11.31 25.51 15.30
CA LYS A 166 -12.17 26.42 14.51
C LYS A 166 -11.37 27.26 13.51
N ASP A 167 -10.15 27.65 13.87
CA ASP A 167 -9.28 28.39 12.97
C ASP A 167 -8.75 27.51 11.84
N ILE A 168 -8.40 26.26 12.14
CA ILE A 168 -7.98 25.27 11.14
C ILE A 168 -9.11 25.01 10.15
N ASP A 169 -10.33 24.80 10.65
CA ASP A 169 -11.49 24.54 9.80
C ASP A 169 -11.81 25.76 8.91
N LYS A 170 -11.76 26.97 9.47
CA LYS A 170 -11.96 28.21 8.71
C LYS A 170 -10.87 28.41 7.65
N TYR A 171 -9.61 28.13 7.98
CA TYR A 171 -8.51 28.24 7.06
C TYR A 171 -8.53 27.15 5.99
N ALA A 172 -8.98 25.93 6.31
CA ALA A 172 -9.20 24.87 5.33
C ALA A 172 -10.24 25.30 4.28
N VAL A 173 -11.34 25.90 4.74
CA VAL A 173 -12.35 26.51 3.86
C VAL A 173 -11.74 27.66 3.05
N GLN A 174 -10.91 28.52 3.65
CA GLN A 174 -10.20 29.58 2.92
C GLN A 174 -9.21 29.02 1.89
N LEU A 175 -8.54 27.90 2.14
CA LEU A 175 -7.67 27.23 1.17
C LEU A 175 -8.45 26.69 -0.02
N GLU A 176 -9.63 26.13 0.23
CA GLU A 176 -10.57 25.74 -0.82
C GLU A 176 -11.06 26.95 -1.62
N TYR A 177 -11.48 28.03 -0.94
CA TYR A 177 -11.87 29.28 -1.59
C TYR A 177 -10.70 29.97 -2.31
N ALA A 178 -9.46 29.84 -1.82
CA ALA A 178 -8.30 30.37 -2.51
C ALA A 178 -8.04 29.59 -3.79
N ILE A 179 -8.28 28.27 -3.81
CA ILE A 179 -8.30 27.49 -5.05
C ILE A 179 -9.39 28.02 -5.99
N GLU A 180 -10.60 28.28 -5.50
CA GLU A 180 -11.70 28.88 -6.29
C GLU A 180 -11.43 30.33 -6.74
N LYS A 181 -10.71 31.14 -5.98
CA LYS A 181 -10.39 32.53 -6.33
C LYS A 181 -9.21 32.60 -7.30
N TRP A 182 -8.27 31.67 -7.19
CA TRP A 182 -7.25 31.43 -8.20
C TRP A 182 -7.89 31.02 -9.55
N ASP A 183 -9.00 30.28 -9.52
CA ASP A 183 -9.82 29.99 -10.71
C ASP A 183 -10.44 31.26 -11.36
N MET A 184 -10.57 32.37 -10.64
CA MET A 184 -11.09 33.64 -11.18
C MET A 184 -9.96 34.52 -11.77
N ASP A 185 -8.77 34.52 -11.16
CA ASP A 185 -7.65 35.37 -11.58
C ASP A 185 -6.83 34.78 -12.75
N TYR A 186 -6.79 33.44 -12.91
CA TYR A 186 -6.01 32.76 -13.98
C TYR A 186 -6.78 32.57 -15.29
N PHE A 187 -8.11 32.56 -15.21
CA PHE A 187 -8.98 32.43 -16.38
C PHE A 187 -9.51 33.82 -16.74
N GLN A 188 -8.68 34.65 -17.37
CA GLN A 188 -9.23 35.73 -18.18
C GLN A 188 -10.25 35.10 -19.13
N GLU A 189 -11.51 35.51 -19.03
CA GLU A 189 -12.68 34.94 -19.72
C GLU A 189 -12.62 35.01 -21.25
N THR A 190 -11.46 35.33 -21.84
CA THR A 190 -11.36 35.82 -23.22
C THR A 190 -10.81 34.81 -24.23
N VAL A 191 -10.33 33.61 -23.86
CA VAL A 191 -9.68 32.69 -24.83
C VAL A 191 -10.28 31.27 -24.94
N SER A 192 -10.84 30.68 -23.87
CA SER A 192 -11.36 29.30 -23.91
C SER A 192 -12.60 29.11 -23.04
N THR A 193 -13.62 28.42 -23.56
CA THR A 193 -14.86 28.07 -22.85
C THR A 193 -14.70 26.87 -21.91
N ILE A 194 -13.57 26.16 -21.95
CA ILE A 194 -13.35 24.90 -21.22
C ILE A 194 -12.50 25.15 -19.97
N LYS A 195 -12.98 24.68 -18.81
CA LYS A 195 -12.31 24.80 -17.51
C LYS A 195 -11.86 23.43 -16.99
N PRO A 196 -10.72 23.34 -16.26
CA PRO A 196 -10.30 22.10 -15.63
C PRO A 196 -11.28 21.69 -14.52
N ASN A 197 -11.46 20.38 -14.36
CA ASN A 197 -12.25 19.83 -13.25
C ASN A 197 -11.47 19.88 -11.92
N TYR A 198 -12.14 19.57 -10.80
CA TYR A 198 -11.58 19.66 -9.45
C TYR A 198 -10.26 18.89 -9.27
N LEU A 199 -10.19 17.65 -9.77
CA LEU A 199 -9.00 16.81 -9.64
C LEU A 199 -7.86 17.26 -10.57
N GLN A 200 -8.18 17.73 -11.78
CA GLN A 200 -7.20 18.36 -12.66
C GLN A 200 -6.61 19.61 -12.00
N ARG A 201 -7.41 20.44 -11.30
CA ARG A 201 -6.89 21.60 -10.55
C ARG A 201 -5.92 21.18 -9.46
N LYS A 202 -6.21 20.12 -8.71
CA LYS A 202 -5.27 19.55 -7.72
C LYS A 202 -3.96 19.10 -8.36
N ALA A 203 -4.04 18.37 -9.47
CA ALA A 203 -2.86 17.91 -10.21
C ALA A 203 -2.00 19.08 -10.72
N LEU A 204 -2.63 20.11 -11.32
CA LEU A 204 -1.95 21.32 -11.80
C LEU A 204 -1.26 22.09 -10.66
N LYS A 205 -1.88 22.17 -9.48
CA LYS A 205 -1.29 22.80 -8.30
C LYS A 205 -0.04 22.07 -7.83
N GLU A 206 -0.07 20.74 -7.75
CA GLU A 206 1.09 19.95 -7.35
C GLU A 206 2.19 19.98 -8.42
N LEU A 207 1.86 19.95 -9.71
CA LEU A 207 2.83 20.12 -10.81
C LEU A 207 3.57 21.46 -10.71
N ARG A 208 2.84 22.55 -10.48
CA ARG A 208 3.45 23.86 -10.24
C ARG A 208 4.35 23.84 -9.01
N ARG A 209 3.87 23.24 -7.91
CA ARG A 209 4.63 23.15 -6.66
C ARG A 209 5.98 22.43 -6.87
N TYR A 210 5.99 21.36 -7.68
CA TYR A 210 7.22 20.65 -8.04
C TYR A 210 8.16 21.53 -8.87
N ARG A 211 7.62 22.28 -9.85
CA ARG A 211 8.43 23.23 -10.63
C ARG A 211 9.03 24.35 -9.78
N ASP A 212 8.27 24.90 -8.84
CA ASP A 212 8.76 25.93 -7.91
C ASP A 212 9.87 25.39 -6.98
N GLN A 213 10.02 24.07 -6.87
CA GLN A 213 11.09 23.37 -6.13
C GLN A 213 12.30 22.99 -7.02
N GLY A 214 12.32 23.44 -8.28
CA GLY A 214 13.41 23.12 -9.22
C GLY A 214 13.29 21.72 -9.87
N VAL A 215 12.11 21.08 -9.81
CA VAL A 215 11.89 19.81 -10.52
C VAL A 215 11.65 20.07 -12.00
N HIS A 216 12.36 19.33 -12.85
CA HIS A 216 12.30 19.44 -14.32
C HIS A 216 11.62 18.25 -15.02
N LYS A 217 11.34 17.16 -14.30
CA LYS A 217 10.67 15.97 -14.85
C LYS A 217 9.64 15.45 -13.85
N ALA A 218 8.44 15.13 -14.32
CA ALA A 218 7.37 14.61 -13.45
C ALA A 218 6.48 13.60 -14.15
N LEU A 219 6.01 12.59 -13.42
CA LEU A 219 5.06 11.58 -13.86
C LEU A 219 3.72 11.75 -13.16
N ILE A 220 2.65 11.95 -13.92
CA ILE A 220 1.28 11.93 -13.39
C ILE A 220 0.65 10.58 -13.70
N ILE A 221 0.09 9.96 -12.66
CA ILE A 221 -0.73 8.75 -12.80
C ILE A 221 -2.19 9.19 -12.82
N ALA A 222 -2.93 8.82 -13.85
CA ALA A 222 -4.33 9.20 -13.97
C ALA A 222 -5.16 8.14 -14.71
N ALA A 223 -6.25 7.72 -14.07
CA ALA A 223 -7.17 6.70 -14.59
C ALA A 223 -7.63 7.01 -16.03
N THR A 224 -7.84 5.95 -16.82
CA THR A 224 -8.41 6.07 -18.17
C THR A 224 -9.77 6.76 -18.12
N GLY A 225 -9.99 7.72 -19.03
CA GLY A 225 -11.22 8.52 -19.07
C GLY A 225 -11.21 9.78 -18.18
N SER A 226 -10.24 9.97 -17.30
CA SER A 226 -10.15 11.16 -16.40
C SER A 226 -9.74 12.49 -17.06
N GLY A 227 -9.43 12.47 -18.36
CA GLY A 227 -9.04 13.68 -19.12
C GLY A 227 -7.55 14.02 -19.08
N LYS A 228 -6.64 13.03 -19.17
CA LYS A 228 -5.18 13.20 -19.22
C LYS A 228 -4.69 14.25 -20.22
N THR A 229 -5.25 14.24 -21.43
CA THR A 229 -4.88 15.17 -22.51
C THR A 229 -5.27 16.61 -22.17
N TYR A 230 -6.44 16.82 -21.56
CA TYR A 230 -6.85 18.15 -21.07
C TYR A 230 -5.95 18.61 -19.92
N LEU A 231 -5.58 17.72 -18.99
CA LEU A 231 -4.63 18.04 -17.93
C LEU A 231 -3.30 18.53 -18.52
N ALA A 232 -2.76 17.82 -19.51
CA ALA A 232 -1.51 18.20 -20.19
C ALA A 232 -1.61 19.59 -20.84
N ALA A 233 -2.72 19.86 -21.54
CA ALA A 233 -2.95 21.14 -22.22
C ALA A 233 -3.07 22.30 -21.22
N PHE A 234 -3.84 22.12 -20.13
CA PHE A 234 -3.93 23.12 -19.08
C PHE A 234 -2.59 23.36 -18.39
N ASP A 235 -1.80 22.31 -18.20
CA ASP A 235 -0.50 22.42 -17.55
C ASP A 235 0.53 23.16 -18.41
N ALA A 236 0.60 22.81 -19.70
CA ALA A 236 1.40 23.53 -20.68
C ALA A 236 1.01 25.02 -20.76
N ARG A 237 -0.29 25.33 -20.64
CA ARG A 237 -0.78 26.71 -20.63
C ARG A 237 -0.35 27.45 -19.37
N ASN A 238 -0.49 26.81 -18.21
CA ASN A 238 -0.08 27.39 -16.92
C ASN A 238 1.43 27.58 -16.82
N TYR A 239 2.20 26.70 -17.47
CA TYR A 239 3.64 26.82 -17.61
C TYR A 239 4.04 27.97 -18.56
N GLY A 240 3.17 28.35 -19.50
CA GLY A 240 3.47 29.37 -20.51
C GLY A 240 4.25 28.80 -21.70
N ALA A 241 4.08 27.51 -22.02
CA ALA A 241 4.85 26.83 -23.06
C ALA A 241 4.78 27.59 -24.40
N SER A 242 5.97 27.91 -24.92
CA SER A 242 6.15 28.59 -26.21
C SER A 242 6.38 27.61 -27.34
N ARG A 243 7.15 26.55 -27.08
CA ARG A 243 7.41 25.47 -28.01
C ARG A 243 7.25 24.12 -27.32
N LEU A 244 6.30 23.32 -27.80
CA LEU A 244 5.87 22.08 -27.14
C LEU A 244 5.95 20.89 -28.07
N LEU A 245 6.38 19.74 -27.53
CA LEU A 245 6.27 18.45 -28.19
C LEU A 245 5.29 17.56 -27.41
N PHE A 246 4.28 17.04 -28.11
CA PHE A 246 3.36 16.04 -27.57
C PHE A 246 3.62 14.70 -28.26
N VAL A 247 4.05 13.70 -27.49
CA VAL A 247 4.43 12.38 -28.01
C VAL A 247 3.40 11.33 -27.61
N VAL A 248 2.96 10.55 -28.59
CA VAL A 248 2.11 9.37 -28.39
C VAL A 248 2.67 8.15 -29.13
N HIS A 249 2.11 6.97 -28.85
CA HIS A 249 2.49 5.73 -29.52
C HIS A 249 1.71 5.46 -30.83
N ARG A 250 0.53 6.08 -31.03
CA ARG A 250 -0.34 5.87 -32.22
C ARG A 250 -0.81 7.18 -32.84
N GLU A 251 -0.71 7.27 -34.16
CA GLU A 251 -1.14 8.43 -34.95
C GLU A 251 -2.63 8.75 -34.82
N SER A 252 -3.49 7.74 -34.62
CA SER A 252 -4.95 7.94 -34.45
C SER A 252 -5.31 8.84 -33.26
N ILE A 253 -4.43 8.97 -32.26
CA ILE A 253 -4.64 9.77 -31.05
C ILE A 253 -4.17 11.22 -31.26
N LEU A 254 -3.24 11.45 -32.19
CA LEU A 254 -2.60 12.75 -32.37
C LEU A 254 -3.60 13.83 -32.77
N HIS A 255 -4.58 13.52 -33.63
CA HIS A 255 -5.60 14.48 -34.03
C HIS A 255 -6.51 14.91 -32.87
N ASP A 256 -6.94 13.97 -32.03
CA ASP A 256 -7.78 14.27 -30.86
C ASP A 256 -6.99 15.04 -29.79
N ALA A 257 -5.71 14.70 -29.62
CA ALA A 257 -4.81 15.45 -28.75
C ALA A 257 -4.61 16.89 -29.25
N MET A 258 -4.33 17.07 -30.54
CA MET A 258 -4.21 18.40 -31.14
C MET A 258 -5.50 19.20 -30.97
N ARG A 259 -6.66 18.59 -31.23
CA ARG A 259 -7.96 19.26 -31.03
C ARG A 259 -8.18 19.67 -29.57
N THR A 260 -7.75 18.85 -28.62
CA THR A 260 -7.80 19.19 -27.19
C THR A 260 -6.95 20.41 -26.87
N PHE A 261 -5.72 20.47 -27.40
CA PHE A 261 -4.85 21.65 -27.23
C PHE A 261 -5.41 22.89 -27.94
N GLN A 262 -6.01 22.73 -29.12
CA GLN A 262 -6.71 23.81 -29.84
C GLN A 262 -7.89 24.36 -29.03
N ASN A 263 -8.65 23.51 -28.34
CA ASN A 263 -9.74 23.97 -27.48
C ASN A 263 -9.25 24.78 -26.25
N VAL A 264 -8.03 24.52 -25.78
CA VAL A 264 -7.45 25.17 -24.59
C VAL A 264 -6.66 26.45 -24.93
N PHE A 265 -5.93 26.44 -26.05
CA PHE A 265 -5.05 27.53 -26.49
C PHE A 265 -5.63 28.39 -27.64
N GLY A 266 -6.63 27.90 -28.36
CA GLY A 266 -7.26 28.61 -29.47
C GLY A 266 -6.27 28.99 -30.58
N HIS A 267 -6.34 30.23 -31.06
CA HIS A 267 -5.46 30.76 -32.10
C HIS A 267 -4.16 31.38 -31.57
N SER A 268 -3.86 31.24 -30.27
CA SER A 268 -2.64 31.80 -29.67
C SER A 268 -1.36 31.06 -30.05
N ARG A 269 -1.50 29.85 -30.63
CA ARG A 269 -0.41 28.96 -31.03
C ARG A 269 -0.70 28.34 -32.40
N THR A 270 0.36 27.93 -33.08
CA THR A 270 0.32 27.11 -34.30
C THR A 270 0.53 25.63 -33.96
N TYR A 271 -0.05 24.74 -34.77
CA TYR A 271 -0.12 23.30 -34.50
C TYR A 271 0.31 22.51 -35.73
N GLY A 272 1.26 21.59 -35.55
CA GLY A 272 1.81 20.77 -36.62
C GLY A 272 1.97 19.31 -36.22
N PHE A 273 2.01 18.43 -37.21
CA PHE A 273 2.28 17.00 -37.02
C PHE A 273 3.70 16.64 -37.44
N TYR A 274 4.29 15.69 -36.71
CA TYR A 274 5.53 15.01 -37.09
C TYR A 274 5.32 13.50 -37.10
N THR A 275 4.82 13.01 -38.24
CA THR A 275 4.48 11.61 -38.49
C THR A 275 5.25 11.09 -39.71
N GLY A 276 4.98 9.84 -40.13
CA GLY A 276 5.62 9.29 -41.33
C GLY A 276 5.23 10.03 -42.62
N THR A 277 4.08 10.71 -42.61
CA THR A 277 3.47 11.38 -43.77
C THR A 277 3.60 12.90 -43.70
N GLU A 278 3.57 13.49 -42.50
CA GLU A 278 3.64 14.93 -42.27
C GLU A 278 4.85 15.31 -41.42
N LYS A 279 5.54 16.41 -41.77
CA LYS A 279 6.74 16.89 -41.07
C LYS A 279 6.70 18.41 -40.90
N ASP A 280 5.78 18.90 -40.08
CA ASP A 280 5.70 20.32 -39.74
C ASP A 280 6.45 20.61 -38.44
N LEU A 281 7.65 21.19 -38.58
CA LEU A 281 8.50 21.65 -37.49
C LEU A 281 8.45 23.16 -37.27
N SER A 282 7.70 23.88 -38.12
CA SER A 282 7.60 25.33 -38.04
C SER A 282 6.59 25.79 -37.00
N SER A 283 5.64 24.91 -36.65
CA SER A 283 4.61 25.15 -35.66
C SER A 283 5.16 25.26 -34.23
N ASP A 284 4.45 26.03 -33.39
CA ASP A 284 4.76 26.18 -31.97
C ASP A 284 4.62 24.84 -31.25
N PHE A 285 3.51 24.14 -31.49
CA PHE A 285 3.20 22.85 -30.87
C PHE A 285 3.23 21.72 -31.90
N VAL A 286 4.12 20.75 -31.67
CA VAL A 286 4.35 19.61 -32.55
C VAL A 286 3.80 18.33 -31.92
N PHE A 287 2.99 17.62 -32.70
CA PHE A 287 2.31 16.38 -32.32
C PHE A 287 2.96 15.21 -33.06
N ALA A 288 3.64 14.31 -32.35
CA ALA A 288 4.53 13.31 -32.96
C ALA A 288 4.26 11.89 -32.46
N THR A 289 4.52 10.90 -33.32
CA THR A 289 4.60 9.51 -32.87
C THR A 289 6.01 9.20 -32.36
N ASN A 290 6.10 8.40 -31.30
CA ASN A 290 7.38 8.01 -30.69
C ASN A 290 8.34 7.33 -31.69
N LEU A 291 7.83 6.46 -32.58
CA LEU A 291 8.66 5.74 -33.55
C LEU A 291 9.27 6.67 -34.60
N THR A 292 8.47 7.58 -35.16
CA THR A 292 8.97 8.55 -36.15
C THR A 292 9.99 9.47 -35.51
N LEU A 293 9.70 9.97 -34.31
CA LEU A 293 10.61 10.86 -33.60
C LEU A 293 11.94 10.17 -33.26
N ALA A 294 11.90 8.96 -32.68
CA ALA A 294 13.09 8.21 -32.29
C ALA A 294 14.01 7.82 -33.47
N ASN A 295 13.47 7.77 -34.70
CA ASN A 295 14.23 7.49 -35.92
C ASN A 295 14.80 8.74 -36.61
N ASN A 296 14.43 9.95 -36.17
CA ASN A 296 14.82 11.21 -36.81
C ASN A 296 15.34 12.23 -35.77
N LEU A 297 15.94 11.77 -34.66
CA LEU A 297 16.42 12.64 -33.58
C LEU A 297 17.50 13.62 -34.03
N ASP A 298 18.34 13.22 -35.00
CA ASP A 298 19.45 14.04 -35.54
C ASP A 298 18.98 15.33 -36.25
N VAL A 299 17.68 15.47 -36.49
CA VAL A 299 17.07 16.67 -37.11
C VAL A 299 16.84 17.78 -36.09
N PHE A 300 16.88 17.46 -34.79
CA PHE A 300 16.53 18.38 -33.71
C PHE A 300 17.74 18.69 -32.82
N ASP A 301 17.89 19.95 -32.44
CA ASP A 301 18.76 20.31 -31.33
C ASP A 301 18.19 19.78 -30.00
N ASP A 302 19.06 19.55 -29.00
CA ASP A 302 18.65 18.97 -27.73
C ASP A 302 17.72 19.88 -26.91
N ASP A 303 17.82 21.19 -27.09
CA ASP A 303 16.98 22.23 -26.47
C ASP A 303 15.82 22.73 -27.37
N PHE A 304 15.57 22.07 -28.51
CA PHE A 304 14.59 22.53 -29.50
C PHE A 304 13.17 22.69 -28.92
N PHE A 305 12.78 21.85 -27.97
CA PHE A 305 11.48 21.90 -27.31
C PHE A 305 11.60 22.38 -25.87
N GLN A 306 10.84 23.42 -25.52
CA GLN A 306 10.78 23.95 -24.16
C GLN A 306 10.03 22.99 -23.22
N TYR A 307 8.93 22.41 -23.72
CA TYR A 307 8.04 21.56 -22.94
C TYR A 307 7.76 20.26 -23.68
N ILE A 308 7.97 19.12 -23.03
CA ILE A 308 7.68 17.82 -23.63
C ILE A 308 6.63 17.09 -22.81
N VAL A 309 5.58 16.61 -23.48
CA VAL A 309 4.57 15.71 -22.92
C VAL A 309 4.73 14.34 -23.56
N LEU A 310 4.88 13.32 -22.73
CA LEU A 310 4.85 11.93 -23.13
C LEU A 310 3.53 11.32 -22.62
N ASP A 311 2.67 10.83 -23.51
CA ASP A 311 1.43 10.14 -23.15
C ASP A 311 1.59 8.61 -23.24
N GLU A 312 0.84 7.89 -22.40
CA GLU A 312 0.96 6.45 -22.20
C GLU A 312 2.41 5.97 -22.00
N VAL A 313 3.10 6.66 -21.08
CA VAL A 313 4.51 6.42 -20.70
C VAL A 313 4.75 5.01 -20.16
N HIS A 314 3.70 4.23 -19.89
CA HIS A 314 3.88 2.80 -19.62
C HIS A 314 4.43 2.01 -20.83
N HIS A 315 4.52 2.62 -22.01
CA HIS A 315 5.31 2.13 -23.15
C HIS A 315 6.76 2.62 -23.16
N ALA A 316 7.16 3.50 -22.24
CA ALA A 316 8.43 4.25 -22.29
C ALA A 316 9.69 3.43 -21.97
N ALA A 317 9.50 2.23 -21.43
CA ALA A 317 10.50 1.18 -21.32
C ALA A 317 10.98 0.66 -22.70
N ALA A 318 10.22 0.90 -23.77
CA ALA A 318 10.69 0.65 -25.12
C ALA A 318 11.89 1.55 -25.45
N SER A 319 12.87 1.00 -26.18
CA SER A 319 14.09 1.71 -26.59
C SER A 319 13.82 3.03 -27.33
N THR A 320 12.63 3.21 -27.91
CA THR A 320 12.21 4.43 -28.60
C THR A 320 12.01 5.61 -27.64
N TYR A 321 11.32 5.45 -26.52
CA TYR A 321 11.10 6.53 -25.56
C TYR A 321 12.36 6.89 -24.79
N GLN A 322 13.18 5.91 -24.41
CA GLN A 322 14.48 6.18 -23.79
C GLN A 322 15.38 7.02 -24.71
N LYS A 323 15.41 6.71 -26.02
CA LYS A 323 16.13 7.54 -27.00
C LYS A 323 15.62 8.98 -27.02
N ILE A 324 14.31 9.19 -26.99
CA ILE A 324 13.70 10.53 -26.96
C ILE A 324 14.07 11.28 -25.68
N ILE A 325 13.91 10.65 -24.51
CA ILE A 325 14.19 11.24 -23.19
C ILE A 325 15.68 11.60 -23.05
N ASN A 326 16.57 10.76 -23.59
CA ASN A 326 18.02 10.98 -23.52
C ASN A 326 18.53 12.02 -24.54
N ASN A 327 17.80 12.24 -25.64
CA ASN A 327 18.20 13.19 -26.68
C ASN A 327 17.82 14.63 -26.34
N PHE A 328 16.63 14.85 -25.75
CA PHE A 328 16.12 16.20 -25.47
C PHE A 328 16.39 16.64 -24.03
N LYS A 329 16.64 17.95 -23.86
CA LYS A 329 16.80 18.66 -22.59
C LYS A 329 15.77 19.79 -22.48
N PRO A 330 14.47 19.46 -22.39
CA PRO A 330 13.45 20.48 -22.19
C PRO A 330 13.58 21.13 -20.82
N GLU A 331 13.04 22.34 -20.69
CA GLU A 331 12.90 22.98 -19.37
C GLU A 331 11.96 22.19 -18.46
N PHE A 332 10.96 21.51 -19.04
CA PHE A 332 10.11 20.57 -18.31
C PHE A 332 9.64 19.36 -19.16
N LEU A 333 9.70 18.17 -18.56
CA LEU A 333 9.23 16.90 -19.12
C LEU A 333 8.07 16.33 -18.28
N LEU A 334 6.89 16.23 -18.87
CA LEU A 334 5.71 15.65 -18.25
C LEU A 334 5.40 14.27 -18.82
N GLY A 335 5.33 13.26 -17.97
CA GLY A 335 4.85 11.93 -18.29
C GLY A 335 3.41 11.71 -17.81
N LEU A 336 2.59 11.06 -18.64
CA LEU A 336 1.21 10.68 -18.32
C LEU A 336 1.02 9.18 -18.50
N THR A 337 0.45 8.51 -17.50
CA THR A 337 0.08 7.10 -17.60
C THR A 337 -1.14 6.78 -16.74
N ALA A 338 -1.94 5.78 -17.13
CA ALA A 338 -2.95 5.22 -16.24
C ALA A 338 -2.42 4.10 -15.35
N THR A 339 -1.30 3.49 -15.74
CA THR A 339 -0.79 2.26 -15.14
C THR A 339 0.73 2.31 -15.10
N PRO A 340 1.34 2.70 -13.97
CA PRO A 340 2.79 2.80 -13.87
C PRO A 340 3.46 1.42 -13.73
N ASP A 341 2.74 0.41 -13.24
CA ASP A 341 3.29 -0.93 -13.01
C ASP A 341 3.17 -1.82 -14.25
N ARG A 342 4.31 -2.24 -14.81
CA ARG A 342 4.38 -3.24 -15.89
C ARG A 342 4.62 -4.64 -15.33
N MET A 343 4.28 -5.67 -16.11
CA MET A 343 4.62 -7.07 -15.79
C MET A 343 6.10 -7.40 -16.03
N ASP A 344 6.86 -6.52 -16.70
CA ASP A 344 8.26 -6.73 -17.09
C ASP A 344 9.28 -5.95 -16.23
N ASN A 345 8.87 -5.43 -15.06
CA ASN A 345 9.73 -4.84 -14.02
C ASN A 345 10.67 -3.69 -14.46
N GLN A 346 10.42 -3.01 -15.58
CA GLN A 346 11.21 -1.82 -15.96
C GLN A 346 10.77 -0.57 -15.20
N ASP A 347 11.74 0.15 -14.60
CA ASP A 347 11.50 1.29 -13.71
C ASP A 347 11.13 2.57 -14.47
N ILE A 348 9.83 2.74 -14.74
CA ILE A 348 9.29 4.00 -15.29
C ILE A 348 9.48 5.16 -14.32
N TYR A 349 9.43 4.93 -13.00
CA TYR A 349 9.61 5.98 -12.00
C TYR A 349 11.01 6.58 -12.08
N GLY A 350 12.02 5.74 -12.28
CA GLY A 350 13.40 6.17 -12.51
C GLY A 350 13.58 7.11 -13.69
N LEU A 351 12.78 7.00 -14.77
CA LEU A 351 12.84 7.91 -15.93
C LEU A 351 12.42 9.35 -15.59
N PHE A 352 11.68 9.55 -14.50
CA PHE A 352 11.20 10.86 -14.05
C PHE A 352 11.80 11.24 -12.69
N ASP A 353 12.96 10.68 -12.34
CA ASP A 353 13.67 10.92 -11.07
C ASP A 353 12.76 10.66 -9.84
N LYS A 354 11.82 9.70 -9.98
CA LYS A 354 10.80 9.33 -8.99
C LYS A 354 9.82 10.46 -8.61
N ASN A 355 9.73 11.52 -9.42
CA ASN A 355 8.81 12.63 -9.18
C ASN A 355 7.39 12.29 -9.63
N VAL A 356 6.52 11.91 -8.68
CA VAL A 356 5.10 11.63 -8.92
C VAL A 356 4.23 12.65 -8.16
N PRO A 357 3.99 13.85 -8.72
CA PRO A 357 3.28 14.92 -8.03
C PRO A 357 1.80 14.63 -7.74
N PHE A 358 1.17 13.78 -8.54
CA PHE A 358 -0.25 13.45 -8.37
C PHE A 358 -0.58 12.06 -8.92
N ASP A 359 -1.41 11.33 -8.17
CA ASP A 359 -2.00 10.06 -8.57
C ASP A 359 -3.52 10.21 -8.50
N LEU A 360 -4.20 9.86 -9.60
CA LEU A 360 -5.65 9.83 -9.73
C LEU A 360 -6.13 8.40 -9.99
N PRO A 361 -6.46 7.65 -8.92
CA PRO A 361 -7.03 6.31 -9.01
C PRO A 361 -8.43 6.31 -9.64
N LEU A 362 -8.84 5.16 -10.17
CA LEU A 362 -10.18 4.98 -10.75
C LEU A 362 -11.30 5.26 -9.73
N ARG A 363 -11.11 4.85 -8.48
CA ARG A 363 -12.02 5.13 -7.36
C ARG A 363 -12.35 6.62 -7.26
N ASP A 364 -11.32 7.46 -7.22
CA ASP A 364 -11.48 8.90 -7.07
C ASP A 364 -12.09 9.53 -8.33
N ALA A 365 -11.78 9.00 -9.51
CA ALA A 365 -12.41 9.42 -10.75
C ALA A 365 -13.93 9.17 -10.77
N ILE A 366 -14.39 8.05 -10.20
CA ILE A 366 -15.83 7.74 -10.08
C ILE A 366 -16.48 8.64 -9.02
N ILE A 367 -15.89 8.73 -7.82
CA ILE A 367 -16.45 9.52 -6.70
C ILE A 367 -16.60 11.01 -7.05
N ASN A 368 -15.66 11.55 -7.82
CA ASN A 368 -15.68 12.95 -8.25
C ASN A 368 -16.40 13.15 -9.59
N ASP A 369 -17.18 12.17 -10.03
CA ASP A 369 -18.01 12.25 -11.23
C ASP A 369 -17.21 12.69 -12.48
N LEU A 370 -15.99 12.15 -12.65
CA LEU A 370 -15.19 12.34 -13.87
C LEU A 370 -15.50 11.27 -14.93
N VAL A 371 -15.93 10.11 -14.46
CA VAL A 371 -16.33 8.95 -15.25
C VAL A 371 -17.65 8.43 -14.71
N VAL A 372 -18.41 7.72 -15.54
CA VAL A 372 -19.61 7.03 -15.06
C VAL A 372 -19.22 5.84 -14.19
N PRO A 373 -20.04 5.46 -13.20
CA PRO A 373 -19.88 4.20 -12.49
C PRO A 373 -20.15 2.99 -13.42
N PHE A 374 -19.96 1.78 -12.91
CA PHE A 374 -20.15 0.55 -13.68
C PHE A 374 -20.81 -0.57 -12.88
N HIS A 375 -21.55 -1.42 -13.58
CA HIS A 375 -22.12 -2.66 -13.06
C HIS A 375 -21.37 -3.83 -13.70
N TYR A 376 -20.55 -4.51 -12.90
CA TYR A 376 -19.75 -5.65 -13.32
C TYR A 376 -20.43 -6.96 -12.99
N TYR A 377 -20.47 -7.88 -13.96
CA TYR A 377 -21.03 -9.21 -13.83
C TYR A 377 -20.00 -10.26 -14.26
N GLY A 378 -19.44 -10.99 -13.30
CA GLY A 378 -18.61 -12.16 -13.52
C GLY A 378 -19.47 -13.41 -13.70
N ILE A 379 -19.45 -13.97 -14.91
CA ILE A 379 -20.37 -15.01 -15.37
C ILE A 379 -19.58 -16.27 -15.77
N ARG A 380 -19.87 -17.41 -15.17
CA ARG A 380 -19.23 -18.70 -15.43
C ARG A 380 -19.68 -19.22 -16.79
N ASN A 381 -18.74 -19.34 -17.71
CA ASN A 381 -18.95 -19.97 -19.00
C ASN A 381 -18.40 -21.40 -18.99
N GLN A 382 -19.28 -22.39 -18.82
CA GLN A 382 -18.93 -23.80 -18.80
C GLN A 382 -18.61 -24.38 -20.20
N LEU A 383 -19.02 -23.67 -21.26
CA LEU A 383 -18.83 -24.11 -22.65
C LEU A 383 -17.40 -23.87 -23.16
N ILE A 384 -16.61 -23.08 -22.42
CA ILE A 384 -15.26 -22.66 -22.82
C ILE A 384 -14.21 -23.22 -21.86
N SER A 385 -13.26 -23.98 -22.41
CA SER A 385 -12.01 -24.35 -21.73
C SER A 385 -10.83 -23.55 -22.29
N TYR A 386 -10.11 -22.85 -21.41
CA TYR A 386 -8.92 -22.05 -21.73
C TYR A 386 -7.62 -22.85 -21.60
N ASP A 387 -7.64 -24.18 -21.75
CA ASP A 387 -6.42 -24.99 -21.74
C ASP A 387 -5.57 -24.71 -23.00
N GLU A 388 -4.39 -24.10 -22.80
CA GLU A 388 -3.47 -23.68 -23.86
C GLU A 388 -3.04 -24.83 -24.80
N LYS A 389 -3.16 -26.08 -24.35
CA LYS A 389 -2.78 -27.26 -25.13
C LYS A 389 -3.70 -27.55 -26.32
N GLU A 390 -4.86 -26.89 -26.42
CA GLU A 390 -5.85 -27.13 -27.48
C GLU A 390 -6.40 -25.86 -28.15
N ALA A 391 -5.53 -24.95 -28.59
CA ALA A 391 -5.92 -23.68 -29.21
C ALA A 391 -6.96 -23.79 -30.36
N LYS A 392 -6.95 -24.88 -31.14
CA LYS A 392 -7.95 -25.12 -32.20
C LYS A 392 -9.32 -25.52 -31.66
N THR A 393 -9.37 -26.33 -30.60
CA THR A 393 -10.62 -26.70 -29.91
C THR A 393 -11.24 -25.46 -29.25
N PHE A 394 -10.40 -24.62 -28.65
CA PHE A 394 -10.80 -23.36 -28.04
C PHE A 394 -11.51 -22.41 -29.03
N ILE A 395 -10.93 -22.16 -30.21
CA ILE A 395 -11.54 -21.29 -31.24
C ILE A 395 -12.91 -21.81 -31.70
N ARG A 396 -13.06 -23.13 -31.81
CA ARG A 396 -14.33 -23.76 -32.17
C ARG A 396 -15.38 -23.62 -31.06
N GLN A 397 -14.98 -23.72 -29.79
CA GLN A 397 -15.89 -23.57 -28.65
C GLN A 397 -16.41 -22.14 -28.52
N ILE A 398 -15.51 -21.15 -28.59
CA ILE A 398 -15.87 -19.74 -28.43
C ILE A 398 -16.73 -19.21 -29.57
N GLY A 399 -16.55 -19.69 -30.80
CA GLY A 399 -17.37 -19.32 -31.96
C GLY A 399 -18.59 -20.21 -32.20
N SER A 400 -18.95 -21.11 -31.26
CA SER A 400 -20.08 -22.02 -31.43
C SER A 400 -21.43 -21.31 -31.27
N SER A 401 -22.47 -21.82 -31.93
CA SER A 401 -23.84 -21.29 -31.79
C SER A 401 -24.35 -21.36 -30.35
N GLU A 402 -24.07 -22.46 -29.63
CA GLU A 402 -24.42 -22.62 -28.21
C GLU A 402 -23.79 -21.52 -27.34
N ASN A 403 -22.51 -21.22 -27.54
CA ASN A 403 -21.85 -20.14 -26.81
C ASN A 403 -22.42 -18.76 -27.17
N GLY A 404 -22.77 -18.54 -28.44
CA GLY A 404 -23.41 -17.30 -28.86
C GLY A 404 -24.81 -17.10 -28.29
N GLU A 405 -25.61 -18.17 -28.19
CA GLU A 405 -26.92 -18.15 -27.53
C GLU A 405 -26.78 -17.82 -26.04
N PHE A 406 -25.83 -18.45 -25.34
CA PHE A 406 -25.53 -18.13 -23.95
C PHE A 406 -25.14 -16.65 -23.74
N ILE A 407 -24.25 -16.11 -24.57
CA ILE A 407 -23.86 -14.69 -24.50
C ILE A 407 -25.07 -13.79 -24.80
N ASN A 408 -25.94 -14.16 -25.74
CA ASN A 408 -27.16 -13.41 -26.07
C ASN A 408 -28.15 -13.35 -24.90
N GLU A 409 -28.32 -14.45 -24.15
CA GLU A 409 -29.18 -14.47 -22.96
C GLU A 409 -28.68 -13.48 -21.89
N GLU A 410 -27.37 -13.47 -21.63
CA GLU A 410 -26.78 -12.55 -20.65
C GLU A 410 -26.80 -11.09 -21.14
N ILE A 411 -26.61 -10.83 -22.45
CA ILE A 411 -26.81 -9.48 -23.03
C ILE A 411 -28.25 -9.02 -22.80
N LYS A 412 -29.26 -9.85 -23.10
CA LYS A 412 -30.68 -9.49 -22.91
C LYS A 412 -31.03 -9.21 -21.46
N LYS A 413 -30.43 -9.95 -20.53
CA LYS A 413 -30.65 -9.82 -19.09
C LYS A 413 -30.14 -8.50 -18.53
N TYR A 414 -28.99 -8.02 -19.00
CA TYR A 414 -28.32 -6.82 -18.47
C TYR A 414 -28.28 -5.62 -19.43
N LYS A 415 -28.97 -5.71 -20.58
CA LYS A 415 -29.15 -4.59 -21.50
C LYS A 415 -29.93 -3.47 -20.79
N PRO A 416 -29.47 -2.20 -20.85
CA PRO A 416 -30.23 -1.10 -20.27
C PRO A 416 -31.61 -0.98 -20.95
N LEU A 417 -32.67 -0.96 -20.13
CA LEU A 417 -34.04 -0.73 -20.56
C LEU A 417 -34.09 0.69 -21.15
N ASP A 418 -34.59 0.84 -22.38
CA ASP A 418 -34.76 2.14 -23.07
C ASP A 418 -33.53 2.79 -23.73
N SER A 419 -32.46 2.04 -24.01
CA SER A 419 -31.36 2.55 -24.86
C SER A 419 -30.94 1.58 -25.98
N LYS A 420 -30.44 2.15 -27.09
CA LYS A 420 -29.76 1.38 -28.14
C LYS A 420 -28.59 0.61 -27.51
N LEU A 421 -28.42 -0.66 -27.87
CA LEU A 421 -27.24 -1.41 -27.45
C LEU A 421 -26.02 -0.84 -28.18
N LYS A 422 -25.00 -0.45 -27.42
CA LYS A 422 -23.74 0.08 -27.94
C LYS A 422 -22.60 -0.69 -27.29
N ALA A 423 -22.38 -1.91 -27.78
CA ALA A 423 -21.51 -2.88 -27.14
C ALA A 423 -20.16 -3.03 -27.84
N ILE A 424 -19.12 -3.28 -27.04
CA ILE A 424 -17.81 -3.70 -27.53
C ILE A 424 -17.45 -5.06 -26.95
N GLY A 425 -17.13 -6.02 -27.83
CA GLY A 425 -16.65 -7.34 -27.46
C GLY A 425 -15.16 -7.51 -27.69
N PHE A 426 -14.43 -7.84 -26.63
CA PHE A 426 -13.00 -8.13 -26.69
C PHE A 426 -12.76 -9.62 -26.94
N CYS A 427 -12.22 -9.93 -28.12
CA CYS A 427 -11.94 -11.29 -28.58
C CYS A 427 -10.44 -11.62 -28.54
N SER A 428 -10.13 -12.91 -28.49
CA SER A 428 -8.77 -13.45 -28.43
C SER A 428 -8.03 -13.43 -29.77
N THR A 429 -8.72 -13.69 -30.89
CA THR A 429 -8.14 -13.75 -32.23
C THR A 429 -9.07 -13.11 -33.26
N THR A 430 -8.52 -12.69 -34.40
CA THR A 430 -9.31 -12.07 -35.49
C THR A 430 -10.40 -13.00 -36.00
N GLU A 431 -10.12 -14.30 -36.02
CA GLU A 431 -11.06 -15.34 -36.37
C GLU A 431 -12.18 -15.48 -35.34
N HIS A 432 -11.86 -15.41 -34.04
CA HIS A 432 -12.87 -15.39 -32.98
C HIS A 432 -13.80 -14.17 -33.12
N ALA A 433 -13.26 -12.97 -33.38
CA ALA A 433 -14.08 -11.78 -33.59
C ALA A 433 -15.02 -11.92 -34.79
N ARG A 434 -14.53 -12.51 -35.90
CA ARG A 434 -15.34 -12.81 -37.09
C ARG A 434 -16.49 -13.76 -36.76
N LEU A 435 -16.20 -14.89 -36.12
CA LEU A 435 -17.19 -15.90 -35.74
C LEU A 435 -18.26 -15.33 -34.81
N MET A 436 -17.86 -14.57 -33.78
CA MET A 436 -18.82 -13.94 -32.86
C MET A 436 -19.74 -12.94 -33.56
N SER A 437 -19.19 -12.15 -34.50
CA SER A 437 -20.01 -11.25 -35.30
C SER A 437 -21.02 -12.01 -36.16
N GLU A 438 -20.61 -13.10 -36.80
CA GLU A 438 -21.52 -13.94 -37.61
C GLU A 438 -22.64 -14.55 -36.76
N VAL A 439 -22.32 -15.11 -35.60
CA VAL A 439 -23.29 -15.71 -34.69
C VAL A 439 -24.26 -14.65 -34.13
N MET A 440 -23.77 -13.48 -33.73
CA MET A 440 -24.65 -12.40 -33.23
C MET A 440 -25.56 -11.84 -34.31
N ASN A 441 -25.09 -11.75 -35.56
CA ASN A 441 -25.95 -11.37 -36.69
C ASN A 441 -27.06 -12.42 -36.94
N GLN A 442 -26.77 -13.71 -36.79
CA GLN A 442 -27.79 -14.76 -36.89
C GLN A 442 -28.84 -14.69 -35.78
N LEU A 443 -28.44 -14.21 -34.59
CA LEU A 443 -29.31 -14.00 -33.43
C LEU A 443 -30.11 -12.68 -33.47
N GLY A 444 -29.95 -11.89 -34.53
CA GLY A 444 -30.74 -10.69 -34.80
C GLY A 444 -30.10 -9.36 -34.39
N TYR A 445 -28.84 -9.35 -33.94
CA TYR A 445 -28.11 -8.10 -33.70
C TYR A 445 -27.46 -7.59 -34.97
N HIS A 446 -27.26 -6.28 -35.07
CA HIS A 446 -26.36 -5.74 -36.08
C HIS A 446 -24.95 -5.65 -35.52
N SER A 447 -24.05 -6.52 -35.98
CA SER A 447 -22.68 -6.54 -35.48
C SER A 447 -21.64 -6.56 -36.61
N ILE A 448 -20.46 -6.03 -36.31
CA ILE A 448 -19.28 -6.11 -37.17
C ILE A 448 -18.07 -6.60 -36.37
N HIS A 449 -17.02 -6.98 -37.08
CA HIS A 449 -15.72 -7.25 -36.49
C HIS A 449 -14.65 -6.33 -37.09
N LEU A 450 -13.70 -5.87 -36.28
CA LEU A 450 -12.57 -5.04 -36.70
C LEU A 450 -11.25 -5.80 -36.51
N GLN A 451 -10.38 -5.69 -37.51
CA GLN A 451 -9.09 -6.36 -37.64
C GLN A 451 -7.94 -5.36 -37.82
N ALA A 452 -6.72 -5.84 -37.56
CA ALA A 452 -5.53 -4.99 -37.45
C ALA A 452 -5.15 -4.29 -38.77
N TYR A 453 -5.57 -4.81 -39.92
CA TYR A 453 -5.34 -4.22 -41.23
C TYR A 453 -6.47 -3.31 -41.74
N ASN A 454 -7.62 -3.23 -41.04
CA ASN A 454 -8.64 -2.22 -41.40
C ASN A 454 -8.02 -0.84 -41.34
N ASN A 455 -8.28 -0.02 -42.37
CA ASN A 455 -7.72 1.32 -42.40
C ASN A 455 -8.38 2.23 -41.34
N THR A 456 -7.73 3.34 -41.02
CA THR A 456 -8.21 4.28 -39.99
C THR A 456 -9.62 4.81 -40.30
N GLY A 457 -9.93 5.04 -41.58
CA GLY A 457 -11.25 5.53 -42.00
C GLY A 457 -12.39 4.54 -41.72
N GLU A 458 -12.19 3.26 -42.05
CA GLU A 458 -13.15 2.19 -41.77
C GLU A 458 -13.46 2.07 -40.27
N ARG A 459 -12.41 2.15 -39.44
CA ARG A 459 -12.56 2.11 -37.97
C ARG A 459 -13.33 3.31 -37.45
N LEU A 460 -12.97 4.52 -37.89
CA LEU A 460 -13.65 5.74 -37.46
C LEU A 460 -15.12 5.77 -37.89
N SER A 461 -15.46 5.25 -39.07
CA SER A 461 -16.85 5.09 -39.50
C SER A 461 -17.60 4.16 -38.56
N ALA A 462 -17.08 2.95 -38.34
CA ALA A 462 -17.69 1.98 -37.43
C ALA A 462 -17.95 2.54 -36.03
N PHE A 463 -16.99 3.30 -35.49
CA PHE A 463 -17.11 3.94 -34.17
C PHE A 463 -18.18 5.04 -34.13
N LYS A 464 -18.33 5.79 -35.22
CA LYS A 464 -19.39 6.79 -35.36
C LYS A 464 -20.76 6.11 -35.50
N ASP A 465 -20.83 5.07 -36.33
CA ASP A 465 -22.03 4.30 -36.64
C ASP A 465 -22.56 3.54 -35.40
N LEU A 466 -21.68 3.07 -34.52
CA LEU A 466 -22.07 2.48 -33.24
C LEU A 466 -22.73 3.51 -32.32
N GLN A 467 -22.20 4.73 -32.28
CA GLN A 467 -22.65 5.79 -31.38
C GLN A 467 -23.93 6.49 -31.85
N ASP A 468 -24.20 6.53 -33.16
CA ASP A 468 -25.40 7.12 -33.75
C ASP A 468 -26.67 6.34 -33.35
N GLU A 469 -27.61 7.02 -32.68
CA GLU A 469 -28.88 6.43 -32.24
C GLU A 469 -29.74 5.91 -33.40
N ASN A 470 -29.60 6.47 -34.60
CA ASN A 470 -30.41 6.11 -35.77
C ASN A 470 -29.78 5.01 -36.62
N HIS A 471 -28.50 4.71 -36.40
CA HIS A 471 -27.80 3.70 -37.16
C HIS A 471 -28.02 2.31 -36.54
N PRO A 472 -28.29 1.26 -37.34
CA PRO A 472 -28.65 -0.06 -36.82
C PRO A 472 -27.53 -0.77 -36.05
N LEU A 473 -26.25 -0.43 -36.28
CA LEU A 473 -25.09 -1.11 -35.66
C LEU A 473 -25.13 -1.09 -34.12
N GLU A 474 -25.08 -2.27 -33.50
CA GLU A 474 -25.19 -2.44 -32.03
C GLU A 474 -23.92 -2.99 -31.37
N ILE A 475 -23.12 -3.80 -32.07
CA ILE A 475 -21.98 -4.51 -31.47
C ILE A 475 -20.74 -4.45 -32.37
N ILE A 476 -19.58 -4.10 -31.80
CA ILE A 476 -18.27 -4.21 -32.45
C ILE A 476 -17.43 -5.26 -31.72
N PHE A 477 -17.01 -6.30 -32.44
CA PHE A 477 -16.02 -7.28 -31.96
C PHE A 477 -14.62 -6.90 -32.42
N ALA A 478 -13.63 -6.91 -31.53
CA ALA A 478 -12.26 -6.55 -31.88
C ALA A 478 -11.21 -7.30 -31.07
N VAL A 479 -9.99 -7.30 -31.61
CA VAL A 479 -8.80 -7.94 -31.02
C VAL A 479 -7.70 -6.90 -30.97
N ASP A 480 -7.31 -6.48 -29.76
CA ASP A 480 -6.20 -5.58 -29.44
C ASP A 480 -6.15 -4.18 -30.09
N ILE A 481 -6.99 -3.92 -31.10
CA ILE A 481 -7.14 -2.62 -31.78
C ILE A 481 -7.81 -1.60 -30.87
N LEU A 482 -8.68 -2.08 -29.98
CA LEU A 482 -9.40 -1.28 -29.01
C LEU A 482 -8.69 -1.20 -27.66
N ASN A 483 -7.45 -1.68 -27.53
CA ASN A 483 -6.72 -1.60 -26.25
C ASN A 483 -6.22 -0.18 -25.98
N GLU A 484 -5.91 0.60 -27.03
CA GLU A 484 -5.28 1.92 -26.97
C GLU A 484 -5.80 2.87 -28.06
N GLY A 485 -6.04 4.13 -27.72
CA GLY A 485 -6.20 5.21 -28.72
C GLY A 485 -7.49 5.30 -29.52
N VAL A 486 -8.61 4.81 -28.98
CA VAL A 486 -9.95 4.88 -29.59
C VAL A 486 -10.91 5.65 -28.69
N ASP A 487 -11.65 6.62 -29.25
CA ASP A 487 -12.64 7.47 -28.56
C ASP A 487 -14.09 7.09 -28.93
N ILE A 488 -14.75 6.32 -28.07
CA ILE A 488 -16.14 5.90 -28.25
C ILE A 488 -16.88 6.06 -26.90
N PRO A 489 -17.16 7.31 -26.46
CA PRO A 489 -17.79 7.56 -25.17
C PRO A 489 -19.18 6.94 -25.06
N GLY A 490 -19.90 6.78 -26.18
CA GLY A 490 -21.25 6.25 -26.22
C GLY A 490 -21.40 4.75 -25.91
N ILE A 491 -20.32 4.00 -25.66
CA ILE A 491 -20.41 2.58 -25.27
C ILE A 491 -21.22 2.47 -23.97
N ASN A 492 -22.25 1.62 -23.93
CA ASN A 492 -22.99 1.32 -22.71
C ASN A 492 -22.81 -0.13 -22.22
N MET A 493 -22.14 -0.98 -23.02
CA MET A 493 -21.85 -2.36 -22.63
C MET A 493 -20.45 -2.81 -23.09
N VAL A 494 -19.71 -3.47 -22.21
CA VAL A 494 -18.42 -4.12 -22.52
C VAL A 494 -18.53 -5.62 -22.28
N LEU A 495 -18.11 -6.42 -23.27
CA LEU A 495 -18.09 -7.89 -23.21
C LEU A 495 -16.63 -8.38 -23.19
N PHE A 496 -16.21 -8.98 -22.08
CA PHE A 496 -14.94 -9.70 -22.00
C PHE A 496 -15.17 -11.18 -22.33
N ILE A 497 -14.90 -11.56 -23.58
CA ILE A 497 -15.14 -12.93 -24.11
C ILE A 497 -13.79 -13.64 -24.34
N ARG A 498 -12.71 -13.11 -23.78
CA ARG A 498 -11.35 -13.65 -23.90
C ARG A 498 -10.69 -13.69 -22.52
N PRO A 499 -9.69 -14.56 -22.32
CA PRO A 499 -8.86 -14.45 -21.14
C PRO A 499 -8.00 -13.17 -21.29
N THR A 500 -8.21 -12.22 -20.39
CA THR A 500 -7.36 -11.02 -20.30
C THR A 500 -6.43 -11.20 -19.11
N ASP A 501 -5.21 -11.68 -19.35
CA ASP A 501 -4.26 -12.07 -18.29
C ASP A 501 -3.63 -10.89 -17.54
N SER A 502 -3.78 -9.68 -18.07
CA SER A 502 -3.19 -8.46 -17.51
C SER A 502 -4.26 -7.60 -16.83
N PRO A 503 -4.14 -7.33 -15.51
CA PRO A 503 -5.04 -6.40 -14.81
C PRO A 503 -4.93 -4.97 -15.38
N VAL A 504 -3.77 -4.60 -15.90
CA VAL A 504 -3.54 -3.32 -16.59
C VAL A 504 -4.40 -3.22 -17.84
N VAL A 505 -4.35 -4.26 -18.70
CA VAL A 505 -5.16 -4.28 -19.93
C VAL A 505 -6.65 -4.30 -19.59
N PHE A 506 -7.05 -5.06 -18.56
CA PHE A 506 -8.43 -5.07 -18.07
C PHE A 506 -8.92 -3.67 -17.66
N LEU A 507 -8.18 -2.96 -16.80
CA LEU A 507 -8.54 -1.61 -16.36
C LEU A 507 -8.53 -0.58 -17.52
N GLN A 508 -7.61 -0.73 -18.47
CA GLN A 508 -7.57 0.11 -19.66
C GLN A 508 -8.81 -0.11 -20.54
N GLN A 509 -9.20 -1.38 -20.76
CA GLN A 509 -10.40 -1.75 -21.53
C GLN A 509 -11.68 -1.29 -20.83
N LEU A 510 -11.76 -1.50 -19.50
CA LEU A 510 -12.86 -1.03 -18.67
C LEU A 510 -13.02 0.50 -18.77
N GLY A 511 -11.94 1.26 -18.56
CA GLY A 511 -11.99 2.72 -18.57
C GLY A 511 -12.36 3.38 -19.90
N ARG A 512 -12.39 2.62 -21.01
CA ARG A 512 -12.98 3.10 -22.28
C ARG A 512 -14.49 3.23 -22.18
N GLY A 513 -15.12 2.24 -21.56
CA GLY A 513 -16.55 2.25 -21.30
C GLY A 513 -16.94 3.21 -20.18
N LEU A 514 -16.02 3.70 -19.35
CA LEU A 514 -16.36 4.58 -18.23
C LEU A 514 -16.50 6.07 -18.62
N ARG A 515 -16.24 6.44 -19.88
CA ARG A 515 -16.40 7.83 -20.34
C ARG A 515 -17.86 8.27 -20.27
N LYS A 516 -18.07 9.54 -19.90
CA LYS A 516 -19.40 10.17 -19.90
C LYS A 516 -19.95 10.31 -21.32
N TYR A 517 -21.26 10.12 -21.45
CA TYR A 517 -21.99 10.33 -22.70
C TYR A 517 -23.43 10.75 -22.38
N PRO A 518 -24.09 11.59 -23.20
CA PRO A 518 -25.48 11.96 -22.97
C PRO A 518 -26.39 10.72 -22.86
N GLY A 519 -27.21 10.66 -21.81
CA GLY A 519 -28.14 9.54 -21.57
C GLY A 519 -27.51 8.25 -21.04
N LYS A 520 -26.25 8.31 -20.58
CA LYS A 520 -25.53 7.16 -20.02
C LYS A 520 -25.21 7.40 -18.55
N ASP A 521 -25.88 6.66 -17.68
CA ASP A 521 -25.72 6.78 -16.22
C ASP A 521 -24.64 5.83 -15.68
N TYR A 522 -24.46 4.67 -16.29
CA TYR A 522 -23.47 3.67 -15.91
C TYR A 522 -23.01 2.84 -17.12
N LEU A 523 -21.92 2.09 -16.94
CA LEU A 523 -21.44 1.08 -17.88
C LEU A 523 -21.83 -0.33 -17.41
N THR A 524 -22.49 -1.13 -18.27
CA THR A 524 -22.65 -2.56 -18.01
C THR A 524 -21.41 -3.34 -18.48
N VAL A 525 -20.86 -4.21 -17.63
CA VAL A 525 -19.68 -5.02 -17.94
C VAL A 525 -20.00 -6.48 -17.73
N LEU A 526 -19.92 -7.28 -18.80
CA LEU A 526 -20.11 -8.72 -18.77
C LEU A 526 -18.75 -9.40 -18.96
N ASP A 527 -18.27 -10.10 -17.92
CA ASP A 527 -17.04 -10.89 -17.99
C ASP A 527 -17.35 -12.39 -17.97
N PHE A 528 -17.11 -13.05 -19.11
CA PHE A 528 -17.33 -14.48 -19.27
C PHE A 528 -16.08 -15.26 -18.80
N ILE A 529 -16.17 -15.79 -17.59
CA ILE A 529 -15.13 -16.50 -16.85
C ILE A 529 -15.22 -18.00 -17.18
N GLY A 530 -14.21 -18.54 -17.84
CA GLY A 530 -14.05 -19.99 -18.03
C GLY A 530 -13.11 -20.59 -16.99
N ASN A 531 -12.51 -21.74 -17.27
CA ASN A 531 -11.70 -22.49 -16.29
C ASN A 531 -10.28 -21.93 -15.98
N SER A 532 -9.94 -20.72 -16.45
CA SER A 532 -8.65 -20.07 -16.14
C SER A 532 -8.79 -19.07 -14.98
N TYR A 533 -8.73 -19.58 -13.75
CA TYR A 533 -8.99 -18.78 -12.54
C TYR A 533 -7.80 -17.93 -12.07
N LYS A 534 -6.61 -18.13 -12.64
CA LYS A 534 -5.45 -17.23 -12.40
C LYS A 534 -5.79 -15.79 -12.80
N ARG A 535 -6.51 -15.63 -13.92
CA ARG A 535 -7.05 -14.36 -14.39
C ARG A 535 -8.05 -13.77 -13.39
N SER A 536 -9.00 -14.59 -12.93
CA SER A 536 -10.05 -14.12 -12.03
C SER A 536 -9.48 -13.52 -10.74
N ILE A 537 -8.38 -14.08 -10.20
CA ILE A 537 -7.66 -13.44 -9.08
C ILE A 537 -7.16 -12.04 -9.46
N GLN A 538 -6.51 -11.87 -10.62
CA GLN A 538 -5.98 -10.57 -11.03
C GLN A 538 -7.08 -9.53 -11.19
N ILE A 539 -8.24 -9.93 -11.72
CA ILE A 539 -9.41 -9.06 -11.86
C ILE A 539 -10.00 -8.72 -10.49
N ILE A 540 -10.19 -9.69 -9.60
CA ILE A 540 -10.65 -9.43 -8.23
C ILE A 540 -9.69 -8.49 -7.50
N ARG A 541 -8.37 -8.65 -7.66
CA ARG A 541 -7.41 -7.70 -7.09
C ARG A 541 -7.55 -6.30 -7.69
N ALA A 542 -7.65 -6.20 -9.02
CA ALA A 542 -7.82 -4.92 -9.70
C ALA A 542 -9.15 -4.22 -9.36
N LEU A 543 -10.22 -4.99 -9.10
CA LEU A 543 -11.48 -4.46 -8.60
C LEU A 543 -11.38 -4.10 -7.12
N GLY A 544 -10.67 -4.91 -6.32
CA GLY A 544 -10.47 -4.66 -4.89
C GLY A 544 -9.62 -3.41 -4.60
N THR A 545 -8.80 -2.93 -5.53
CA THR A 545 -8.12 -1.63 -5.39
C THR A 545 -9.07 -0.43 -5.42
N LEU A 546 -10.34 -0.65 -5.79
CA LEU A 546 -11.40 0.36 -5.61
C LEU A 546 -11.83 0.48 -4.15
N SER A 547 -11.49 -0.48 -3.29
CA SER A 547 -11.68 -0.33 -1.84
C SER A 547 -10.74 0.75 -1.29
N LYS A 548 -11.01 1.23 -0.07
CA LYS A 548 -10.12 2.18 0.61
C LYS A 548 -8.73 1.59 0.91
N SER A 549 -8.61 0.27 0.94
CA SER A 549 -7.34 -0.45 1.12
C SER A 549 -6.73 -0.84 -0.22
N THR A 550 -5.51 -0.40 -0.48
CA THR A 550 -4.73 -0.86 -1.65
C THR A 550 -4.10 -2.24 -1.43
N VAL A 551 -4.06 -2.71 -0.19
CA VAL A 551 -3.50 -4.02 0.20
C VAL A 551 -4.65 -4.99 0.40
N LEU A 552 -4.61 -6.10 -0.34
CA LEU A 552 -5.66 -7.10 -0.32
C LEU A 552 -5.08 -8.45 0.09
N GLU A 553 -5.22 -8.77 1.38
CA GLU A 553 -4.89 -10.10 1.88
C GLU A 553 -5.81 -11.16 1.26
N LYS A 554 -5.32 -12.41 1.19
CA LYS A 554 -6.08 -13.55 0.64
C LYS A 554 -7.45 -13.71 1.30
N LYS A 555 -7.53 -13.53 2.63
CA LYS A 555 -8.80 -13.60 3.38
C LYS A 555 -9.75 -12.45 3.02
N LEU A 556 -9.22 -11.23 2.92
CA LEU A 556 -10.01 -10.07 2.49
C LEU A 556 -10.55 -10.24 1.07
N LEU A 557 -9.75 -10.75 0.13
CA LEU A 557 -10.20 -11.05 -1.24
C LEU A 557 -11.33 -12.08 -1.26
N ILE A 558 -11.24 -13.12 -0.43
CA ILE A 558 -12.29 -14.13 -0.31
C ILE A 558 -13.58 -13.50 0.25
N ASN A 559 -13.47 -12.65 1.26
CA ASN A 559 -14.61 -11.96 1.84
C ASN A 559 -15.29 -11.02 0.83
N LEU A 560 -14.50 -10.20 0.13
CA LEU A 560 -14.96 -9.32 -0.95
C LEU A 560 -15.64 -10.10 -2.10
N LEU A 561 -15.12 -11.28 -2.43
CA LEU A 561 -15.75 -12.12 -3.44
C LEU A 561 -17.10 -12.68 -2.97
N ARG A 562 -17.17 -13.12 -1.70
CA ARG A 562 -18.39 -13.71 -1.12
C ARG A 562 -19.52 -12.70 -1.03
N ASP A 563 -19.23 -11.50 -0.57
CA ASP A 563 -20.22 -10.45 -0.34
C ASP A 563 -20.57 -9.62 -1.59
N ASN A 564 -19.96 -9.91 -2.75
CA ASN A 564 -20.09 -9.11 -3.98
C ASN A 564 -19.50 -7.69 -3.83
N PHE A 565 -18.37 -7.56 -3.13
CA PHE A 565 -17.63 -6.33 -2.94
C PHE A 565 -18.46 -5.19 -2.34
N LYS A 566 -19.44 -5.51 -1.51
CA LYS A 566 -20.33 -4.50 -0.92
C LYS A 566 -19.58 -3.51 -0.03
N GLU A 567 -18.47 -3.93 0.56
CA GLU A 567 -17.60 -3.09 1.40
C GLU A 567 -16.88 -1.94 0.64
N ILE A 568 -16.86 -1.95 -0.71
CA ILE A 568 -16.18 -0.90 -1.50
C ILE A 568 -16.82 0.48 -1.33
N ASP A 569 -18.14 0.52 -1.10
CA ASP A 569 -18.93 1.74 -0.82
C ASP A 569 -18.63 2.91 -1.79
N ILE A 570 -18.78 2.66 -3.10
CA ILE A 570 -18.71 3.69 -4.14
C ILE A 570 -20.11 3.86 -4.75
N PRO A 571 -20.67 5.08 -4.79
CA PRO A 571 -21.99 5.33 -5.37
C PRO A 571 -22.11 4.85 -6.82
N GLY A 572 -23.14 4.06 -7.09
CA GLY A 572 -23.48 3.55 -8.44
C GLY A 572 -22.60 2.41 -8.96
N VAL A 573 -21.57 1.98 -8.23
CA VAL A 573 -20.75 0.83 -8.62
C VAL A 573 -21.36 -0.45 -8.07
N GLU A 574 -21.58 -1.44 -8.94
CA GLU A 574 -22.06 -2.77 -8.55
C GLU A 574 -21.10 -3.83 -9.09
N ILE A 575 -20.74 -4.82 -8.27
CA ILE A 575 -19.87 -5.93 -8.69
C ILE A 575 -20.53 -7.23 -8.26
N ASN A 576 -20.94 -8.04 -9.22
CA ASN A 576 -21.67 -9.28 -8.97
C ASN A 576 -20.97 -10.46 -9.63
N PHE A 577 -20.82 -11.55 -8.90
CA PHE A 577 -20.38 -12.85 -9.44
C PHE A 577 -21.50 -13.87 -9.26
N ASP A 578 -21.72 -14.73 -10.25
CA ASP A 578 -22.62 -15.87 -10.08
C ASP A 578 -22.07 -16.88 -9.05
N ALA A 579 -22.96 -17.71 -8.50
CA ALA A 579 -22.60 -18.65 -7.42
C ALA A 579 -21.49 -19.64 -7.82
N LEU A 580 -21.50 -20.11 -9.07
CA LEU A 580 -20.55 -21.09 -9.56
C LEU A 580 -19.18 -20.44 -9.83
N SER A 581 -19.15 -19.21 -10.34
CA SER A 581 -17.93 -18.40 -10.46
C SER A 581 -17.30 -18.16 -9.10
N LYS A 582 -18.11 -17.79 -8.09
CA LYS A 582 -17.61 -17.58 -6.72
C LYS A 582 -16.95 -18.83 -6.17
N GLU A 583 -17.60 -19.98 -6.28
CA GLU A 583 -17.07 -21.24 -5.78
C GLU A 583 -15.72 -21.59 -6.43
N ASP A 584 -15.64 -21.54 -7.76
CA ASP A 584 -14.41 -21.91 -8.46
C ASP A 584 -13.25 -20.94 -8.13
N ILE A 585 -13.53 -19.64 -8.09
CA ILE A 585 -12.50 -18.64 -7.81
C ILE A 585 -12.06 -18.73 -6.34
N GLU A 586 -12.97 -18.97 -5.41
CA GLU A 586 -12.64 -19.22 -4.01
C GLU A 586 -11.74 -20.45 -3.86
N GLN A 587 -12.07 -21.57 -4.50
CA GLN A 587 -11.22 -22.76 -4.52
C GLN A 587 -9.84 -22.47 -5.09
N TYR A 588 -9.77 -21.65 -6.15
CA TYR A 588 -8.50 -21.23 -6.74
C TYR A 588 -7.68 -20.29 -5.83
N LEU A 589 -8.33 -19.35 -5.15
CA LEU A 589 -7.71 -18.48 -4.16
C LEU A 589 -7.10 -19.30 -3.04
N VAL A 590 -7.85 -20.24 -2.46
CA VAL A 590 -7.41 -21.11 -1.38
C VAL A 590 -6.17 -21.93 -1.77
N ARG A 591 -6.10 -22.49 -2.98
CA ARG A 591 -4.94 -23.27 -3.45
C ARG A 591 -3.74 -22.44 -3.91
N SER A 592 -3.93 -21.15 -4.18
CA SER A 592 -2.87 -20.28 -4.71
C SER A 592 -1.95 -19.79 -3.61
N ASN A 593 -0.64 -19.79 -3.89
CA ASN A 593 0.37 -19.29 -2.97
C ASN A 593 0.55 -17.77 -3.09
N PHE A 594 0.16 -17.04 -2.05
CA PHE A 594 0.27 -15.56 -1.97
C PHE A 594 1.58 -15.08 -1.32
N ASN A 595 2.48 -15.99 -0.97
CA ASN A 595 3.79 -15.72 -0.39
C ASN A 595 4.93 -16.00 -1.38
N THR A 596 4.64 -16.03 -2.69
CA THR A 596 5.70 -16.00 -3.71
C THR A 596 6.38 -14.63 -3.73
N THR A 597 7.62 -14.59 -4.21
CA THR A 597 8.40 -13.33 -4.33
C THR A 597 7.59 -12.24 -5.03
N ASP A 598 6.95 -12.56 -6.16
CA ASP A 598 6.18 -11.59 -6.95
C ASP A 598 5.00 -10.98 -6.17
N TYR A 599 4.30 -11.78 -5.36
CA TYR A 599 3.19 -11.29 -4.54
C TYR A 599 3.69 -10.43 -3.39
N LEU A 600 4.73 -10.89 -2.68
CA LEU A 600 5.30 -10.17 -1.55
C LEU A 600 5.90 -8.84 -1.98
N GLN A 601 6.63 -8.80 -3.10
CA GLN A 601 7.21 -7.55 -3.61
C GLN A 601 6.11 -6.55 -3.98
N LYS A 602 5.01 -6.99 -4.60
CA LYS A 602 3.87 -6.13 -4.91
C LYS A 602 3.17 -5.60 -3.67
N ASP A 603 2.91 -6.45 -2.68
CA ASP A 603 2.28 -6.03 -1.42
C ASP A 603 3.17 -5.02 -0.67
N PHE A 604 4.50 -5.25 -0.66
CA PHE A 604 5.48 -4.30 -0.12
C PHE A 604 5.46 -2.96 -0.86
N GLU A 605 5.56 -2.94 -2.19
CA GLU A 605 5.59 -1.71 -2.98
C GLU A 605 4.29 -0.92 -2.85
N ASN A 606 3.13 -1.60 -2.87
CA ASN A 606 1.84 -0.97 -2.67
C ASN A 606 1.73 -0.30 -1.30
N PHE A 607 2.18 -0.99 -0.24
CA PHE A 607 2.17 -0.44 1.10
C PHE A 607 3.13 0.75 1.23
N LYS A 608 4.37 0.60 0.74
CA LYS A 608 5.38 1.68 0.69
C LYS A 608 4.85 2.92 -0.01
N ARG A 609 4.20 2.78 -1.17
CA ARG A 609 3.60 3.89 -1.92
C ARG A 609 2.43 4.53 -1.17
N PHE A 610 1.58 3.72 -0.54
CA PHE A 610 0.44 4.20 0.20
C PHE A 610 0.85 5.12 1.36
N ILE A 611 1.81 4.69 2.18
CA ILE A 611 2.30 5.47 3.32
C ILE A 611 3.38 6.49 2.92
N LYS A 612 3.84 6.46 1.66
CA LYS A 612 4.92 7.29 1.13
C LYS A 612 6.22 7.17 1.94
N ALA A 613 6.55 5.95 2.35
CA ALA A 613 7.76 5.69 3.14
C ALA A 613 9.01 5.71 2.27
N GLU A 614 10.02 6.46 2.71
CA GLU A 614 11.34 6.55 2.09
C GLU A 614 12.43 6.32 3.16
N PRO A 615 13.37 5.37 2.98
CA PRO A 615 13.56 4.51 1.80
C PRO A 615 12.68 3.25 1.78
N TYR A 616 12.13 2.81 2.91
CA TYR A 616 11.21 1.67 3.05
C TYR A 616 10.38 1.80 4.35
N PRO A 617 9.22 1.14 4.47
CA PRO A 617 8.43 1.12 5.70
C PRO A 617 9.20 0.50 6.88
N SER A 618 9.21 1.15 8.02
CA SER A 618 9.72 0.60 9.29
C SER A 618 8.80 -0.51 9.82
N HIS A 619 9.25 -1.28 10.82
CA HIS A 619 8.41 -2.30 11.46
C HIS A 619 7.18 -1.65 12.10
N MET A 620 7.36 -0.51 12.77
CA MET A 620 6.25 0.24 13.37
C MET A 620 5.24 0.74 12.33
N ASP A 621 5.64 1.05 11.10
CA ASP A 621 4.69 1.45 10.05
C ASP A 621 3.68 0.34 9.76
N TYR A 622 4.09 -0.93 9.81
CA TYR A 622 3.17 -2.06 9.63
C TYR A 622 2.15 -2.21 10.76
N LEU A 623 2.44 -1.69 11.96
CA LEU A 623 1.49 -1.72 13.08
C LEU A 623 0.61 -0.46 13.11
N ASN A 624 1.13 0.68 12.68
CA ASN A 624 0.45 1.98 12.75
C ASN A 624 -0.56 2.22 11.62
N HIS A 625 -0.66 1.30 10.66
CA HIS A 625 -1.55 1.42 9.52
C HIS A 625 -2.44 0.19 9.40
N ASP A 626 -3.75 0.37 9.60
CA ASP A 626 -4.76 -0.70 9.57
C ASP A 626 -4.80 -1.49 8.25
N ILE A 627 -4.27 -0.91 7.17
CA ILE A 627 -4.23 -1.53 5.85
C ILE A 627 -2.88 -2.19 5.52
N ALA A 628 -1.95 -2.23 6.48
CA ALA A 628 -0.66 -2.86 6.28
C ALA A 628 -0.82 -4.38 6.10
N PRO A 629 -0.06 -5.01 5.19
CA PRO A 629 -0.01 -6.47 5.13
C PRO A 629 0.69 -7.01 6.37
N ASP A 630 0.28 -8.18 6.89
CA ASP A 630 0.98 -8.77 8.05
C ASP A 630 2.48 -8.92 7.80
N LEU A 631 3.28 -8.20 8.60
CA LEU A 631 4.75 -8.18 8.50
C LEU A 631 5.36 -9.58 8.58
N MET A 632 4.71 -10.50 9.30
CA MET A 632 5.16 -11.89 9.44
C MET A 632 5.27 -12.61 8.10
N ARG A 633 4.48 -12.23 7.08
CA ARG A 633 4.57 -12.80 5.72
C ARG A 633 5.94 -12.55 5.10
N PHE A 634 6.51 -11.36 5.30
CA PHE A 634 7.83 -11.02 4.75
C PHE A 634 8.95 -11.72 5.51
N ILE A 635 8.85 -11.77 6.86
CA ILE A 635 9.85 -12.38 7.74
C ILE A 635 9.91 -13.90 7.55
N LYS A 636 8.76 -14.58 7.47
CA LYS A 636 8.66 -16.05 7.44
C LYS A 636 8.72 -16.66 6.03
N SER A 637 8.66 -15.84 4.99
CA SER A 637 8.72 -16.31 3.60
C SER A 637 10.11 -16.77 3.16
N ARG A 638 10.16 -17.35 1.95
CA ARG A 638 11.38 -17.82 1.30
C ARG A 638 11.58 -17.15 -0.04
N ILE A 639 12.80 -16.65 -0.29
CA ILE A 639 13.21 -16.11 -1.59
C ILE A 639 14.46 -16.88 -2.04
N GLY A 640 14.45 -17.40 -3.27
CA GLY A 640 15.55 -18.24 -3.78
C GLY A 640 15.78 -19.51 -2.97
N GLY A 641 14.74 -20.07 -2.36
CA GLY A 641 14.81 -21.27 -1.51
C GLY A 641 15.28 -21.04 -0.06
N LYS A 642 15.80 -19.86 0.26
CA LYS A 642 16.29 -19.48 1.60
C LYS A 642 15.19 -18.77 2.39
N LYS A 643 15.05 -19.09 3.69
CA LYS A 643 14.16 -18.35 4.61
C LYS A 643 14.68 -16.91 4.79
N ASN A 644 13.77 -15.94 4.89
CA ASN A 644 14.14 -14.54 5.15
C ASN A 644 14.62 -14.36 6.58
N VAL A 645 13.92 -14.89 7.59
CA VAL A 645 14.28 -14.81 9.03
C VAL A 645 14.12 -13.41 9.63
N SER A 646 14.42 -12.36 8.86
CA SER A 646 14.21 -10.97 9.24
C SER A 646 13.65 -10.15 8.09
N TYR A 647 13.01 -9.03 8.41
CA TYR A 647 12.50 -8.10 7.41
C TYR A 647 13.66 -7.43 6.64
N TYR A 648 14.78 -7.15 7.32
CA TYR A 648 16.01 -6.70 6.68
C TYR A 648 16.46 -7.64 5.55
N ARG A 649 16.52 -8.95 5.80
CA ARG A 649 16.91 -9.93 4.76
C ARG A 649 15.90 -10.02 3.62
N PHE A 650 14.61 -9.83 3.89
CA PHE A 650 13.61 -9.70 2.83
C PHE A 650 13.94 -8.50 1.93
N LEU A 651 14.08 -7.31 2.52
CA LEU A 651 14.39 -6.07 1.80
C LEU A 651 15.67 -6.16 0.97
N SER A 652 16.75 -6.72 1.55
CA SER A 652 18.02 -6.91 0.86
C SER A 652 17.91 -7.87 -0.33
N ARG A 653 16.97 -8.82 -0.30
CA ARG A 653 16.79 -9.82 -1.39
C ARG A 653 15.88 -9.33 -2.51
N ILE A 654 15.11 -8.29 -2.28
CA ILE A 654 14.30 -7.60 -3.31
C ILE A 654 14.98 -6.31 -3.79
N ASP A 655 16.30 -6.19 -3.56
CA ASP A 655 17.16 -5.08 -3.98
C ASP A 655 16.68 -3.69 -3.51
N GLN A 656 16.05 -3.62 -2.33
CA GLN A 656 15.67 -2.34 -1.72
C GLN A 656 16.86 -1.64 -1.08
N GLN A 657 16.82 -0.31 -1.07
CA GLN A 657 17.85 0.50 -0.44
C GLN A 657 17.75 0.41 1.09
N VAL A 658 18.59 -0.44 1.68
CA VAL A 658 18.72 -0.63 3.14
C VAL A 658 20.09 -0.19 3.65
N PRO A 659 20.21 0.18 4.95
CA PRO A 659 21.52 0.41 5.56
C PRO A 659 22.41 -0.84 5.43
N VAL A 660 23.71 -0.64 5.24
CA VAL A 660 24.65 -1.76 5.17
C VAL A 660 25.04 -2.17 6.58
N PHE A 661 24.71 -3.41 6.94
CA PHE A 661 25.11 -4.04 8.20
C PHE A 661 26.15 -5.14 7.97
N ASN A 662 27.03 -5.35 8.93
CA ASN A 662 27.98 -6.46 8.93
C ASN A 662 27.31 -7.79 9.34
N GLU A 663 28.00 -8.92 9.16
CA GLU A 663 27.39 -10.24 9.43
C GLU A 663 26.98 -10.46 10.89
N GLU A 664 27.70 -9.88 11.86
CA GLU A 664 27.36 -9.98 13.28
C GLU A 664 26.11 -9.13 13.62
N GLU A 665 26.01 -7.92 13.05
CA GLU A 665 24.81 -7.06 13.13
C GLU A 665 23.59 -7.74 12.49
N ILE A 666 23.76 -8.34 11.31
CA ILE A 666 22.67 -9.08 10.63
C ILE A 666 22.25 -10.30 11.47
N ALA A 667 23.19 -11.04 12.04
CA ALA A 667 22.89 -12.16 12.91
C ALA A 667 22.12 -11.75 14.17
N PHE A 668 22.40 -10.55 14.72
CA PHE A 668 21.62 -10.00 15.83
C PHE A 668 20.20 -9.61 15.41
N ILE A 669 20.04 -9.00 14.23
CA ILE A 669 18.73 -8.69 13.64
C ILE A 669 17.92 -9.98 13.41
N ASP A 670 18.55 -11.03 12.91
CA ASP A 670 17.90 -12.33 12.71
C ASP A 670 17.50 -12.94 14.06
N PHE A 671 18.38 -12.89 15.07
CA PHE A 671 18.11 -13.39 16.42
C PHE A 671 16.87 -12.74 17.04
N ILE A 672 16.74 -11.42 16.98
CA ILE A 672 15.55 -10.73 17.51
C ILE A 672 14.30 -10.96 16.65
N SER A 673 14.46 -11.04 15.32
CA SER A 673 13.33 -11.24 14.39
C SER A 673 12.73 -12.65 14.48
N ASP A 674 13.55 -13.67 14.76
CA ASP A 674 13.10 -15.06 14.86
C ASP A 674 12.15 -15.29 16.05
N MET A 675 12.25 -14.45 17.08
CA MET A 675 11.33 -14.45 18.22
C MET A 675 9.93 -13.91 17.89
N LEU A 676 9.73 -13.29 16.72
CA LEU A 676 8.43 -12.71 16.34
C LEU A 676 7.47 -13.75 15.70
N PRO A 677 6.14 -13.65 15.97
CA PRO A 677 5.49 -12.73 16.90
C PRO A 677 5.71 -13.16 18.35
N LEU A 678 5.67 -12.20 19.29
CA LEU A 678 5.87 -12.48 20.70
C LEU A 678 4.65 -13.17 21.33
N VAL A 679 4.89 -14.15 22.19
CA VAL A 679 3.87 -14.74 23.08
C VAL A 679 4.09 -14.37 24.55
N ARG A 680 5.22 -13.73 24.85
CA ARG A 680 5.58 -13.10 26.11
C ARG A 680 6.57 -11.95 25.81
N VAL A 681 6.65 -10.96 26.68
CA VAL A 681 7.31 -9.67 26.38
C VAL A 681 8.73 -9.58 26.96
N GLU A 682 9.06 -10.43 27.92
CA GLU A 682 10.22 -10.33 28.80
C GLU A 682 11.55 -10.30 28.03
N GLU A 683 11.74 -11.16 27.02
CA GLU A 683 12.95 -11.14 26.20
C GLU A 683 13.18 -9.79 25.53
N PHE A 684 12.13 -9.20 24.96
CA PHE A 684 12.22 -7.93 24.26
C PHE A 684 12.43 -6.77 25.22
N VAL A 685 11.80 -6.79 26.40
CA VAL A 685 12.05 -5.78 27.44
C VAL A 685 13.49 -5.88 27.95
N ILE A 686 13.99 -7.09 28.24
CA ILE A 686 15.38 -7.30 28.65
C ILE A 686 16.33 -6.74 27.58
N LEU A 687 16.16 -7.11 26.31
CA LEU A 687 17.02 -6.63 25.23
C LEU A 687 16.94 -5.10 25.05
N LYS A 688 15.74 -4.52 25.14
CA LYS A 688 15.53 -3.07 25.07
C LYS A 688 16.30 -2.33 26.17
N GLU A 689 16.26 -2.83 27.40
CA GLU A 689 17.00 -2.23 28.51
C GLU A 689 18.52 -2.41 28.37
N LEU A 690 18.97 -3.58 27.88
CA LEU A 690 20.39 -3.86 27.69
C LEU A 690 21.05 -3.06 26.56
N ILE A 691 20.26 -2.56 25.61
CA ILE A 691 20.71 -1.63 24.57
C ILE A 691 21.05 -0.24 25.14
N GLU A 692 20.41 0.15 26.25
CA GLU A 692 20.67 1.41 26.95
C GLU A 692 21.81 1.29 27.97
N GLY A 693 22.17 0.07 28.36
CA GLY A 693 23.36 -0.21 29.15
C GLY A 693 23.25 -1.49 29.96
N GLU A 694 24.31 -1.80 30.69
CA GLU A 694 24.30 -2.91 31.65
C GLU A 694 23.20 -2.71 32.72
N ARG A 695 22.53 -3.81 33.07
CA ARG A 695 21.45 -3.84 34.07
C ARG A 695 21.58 -5.05 34.96
N THR A 696 21.20 -4.89 36.22
CA THR A 696 21.07 -6.00 37.17
C THR A 696 19.77 -6.77 36.96
N LEU A 697 19.73 -8.03 37.40
CA LEU A 697 18.50 -8.84 37.34
C LEU A 697 17.37 -8.21 38.15
N ASP A 698 17.67 -7.58 39.29
CA ASP A 698 16.64 -6.93 40.13
C ASP A 698 16.06 -5.67 39.47
N GLU A 699 16.88 -4.88 38.77
CA GLU A 699 16.40 -3.74 37.97
C GLU A 699 15.48 -4.21 36.84
N LEU A 700 15.85 -5.26 36.11
CA LEU A 700 15.04 -5.81 35.03
C LEU A 700 13.70 -6.36 35.55
N LYS A 701 13.71 -7.06 36.69
CA LYS A 701 12.48 -7.53 37.35
C LYS A 701 11.59 -6.37 37.76
N TYR A 702 12.17 -5.29 38.30
CA TYR A 702 11.43 -4.10 38.70
C TYR A 702 10.76 -3.42 37.49
N ILE A 703 11.49 -3.26 36.39
CA ILE A 703 10.97 -2.65 35.15
C ILE A 703 9.81 -3.47 34.58
N ILE A 704 10.00 -4.79 34.39
CA ILE A 704 8.95 -5.67 33.85
C ILE A 704 7.70 -5.63 34.74
N ARG A 705 7.88 -5.65 36.06
CA ARG A 705 6.76 -5.64 37.02
C ARG A 705 5.95 -4.34 37.01
N ASN A 706 6.60 -3.19 36.88
CA ASN A 706 5.91 -1.90 36.99
C ASN A 706 5.43 -1.35 35.65
N ASP A 707 6.20 -1.55 34.58
CA ASP A 707 5.90 -0.90 33.29
C ASP A 707 4.98 -1.77 32.42
N TYR A 708 4.88 -3.07 32.70
CA TYR A 708 4.10 -4.02 31.90
C TYR A 708 3.05 -4.80 32.70
N GLU A 709 2.98 -4.63 34.03
CA GLU A 709 1.98 -5.19 34.97
C GLU A 709 1.75 -6.72 34.90
N ILE A 710 2.62 -7.46 34.22
CA ILE A 710 2.55 -8.91 34.02
C ILE A 710 3.91 -9.46 34.48
N TYR A 711 4.00 -9.91 35.74
CA TYR A 711 5.23 -10.45 36.29
C TYR A 711 5.06 -11.86 36.83
N ARG A 712 5.84 -12.79 36.25
CA ARG A 712 6.00 -14.16 36.71
C ARG A 712 7.48 -14.49 36.81
N GLU A 713 7.91 -14.88 38.00
CA GLU A 713 9.32 -15.19 38.29
C GLU A 713 9.87 -16.29 37.37
N ASP A 714 9.08 -17.33 37.13
CA ASP A 714 9.45 -18.46 36.28
C ASP A 714 9.58 -18.08 34.79
N GLN A 715 8.72 -17.18 34.31
CA GLN A 715 8.81 -16.65 32.95
C GLN A 715 10.02 -15.74 32.78
N PHE A 716 10.30 -14.88 33.76
CA PHE A 716 11.49 -14.03 33.77
C PHE A 716 12.78 -14.87 33.73
N ASP A 717 12.90 -15.88 34.60
CA ASP A 717 14.07 -16.76 34.63
C ASP A 717 14.25 -17.51 33.30
N ASN A 718 13.14 -17.95 32.70
CA ASN A 718 13.16 -18.61 31.40
C ASN A 718 13.52 -17.65 30.26
N ALA A 719 13.09 -16.38 30.30
CA ALA A 719 13.47 -15.35 29.34
C ALA A 719 14.97 -15.01 29.44
N VAL A 720 15.52 -14.91 30.66
CA VAL A 720 16.98 -14.77 30.87
C VAL A 720 17.73 -15.98 30.30
N HIS A 721 17.22 -17.19 30.52
CA HIS A 721 17.78 -18.42 29.93
C HIS A 721 17.71 -18.41 28.39
N HIS A 722 16.65 -17.83 27.81
CA HIS A 722 16.49 -17.67 26.37
C HIS A 722 17.53 -16.72 25.78
N VAL A 723 17.61 -15.48 26.27
CA VAL A 723 18.52 -14.45 25.73
C VAL A 723 20.00 -14.79 25.91
N LEU A 724 20.33 -15.65 26.89
CA LEU A 724 21.67 -16.21 27.09
C LEU A 724 21.95 -17.46 26.23
N ASN A 725 21.05 -17.82 25.31
CA ASN A 725 21.13 -19.00 24.45
C ASN A 725 21.29 -20.32 25.22
N GLN A 726 20.85 -20.39 26.47
CA GLN A 726 21.09 -21.56 27.33
C GLN A 726 20.20 -22.75 26.98
N HIS A 727 19.08 -22.50 26.29
CA HIS A 727 18.14 -23.47 25.74
C HIS A 727 18.70 -24.27 24.54
N LEU A 728 19.76 -23.76 23.90
CA LEU A 728 20.43 -24.42 22.78
C LEU A 728 21.31 -25.59 23.25
N SER A 729 21.47 -26.61 22.40
CA SER A 729 22.45 -27.69 22.59
C SER A 729 23.89 -27.17 22.46
N GLU A 730 24.88 -27.95 22.93
CA GLU A 730 26.30 -27.56 22.84
C GLU A 730 26.73 -27.27 21.41
N LYS A 731 26.33 -28.12 20.45
CA LYS A 731 26.61 -27.91 19.03
C LYS A 731 25.98 -26.62 18.49
N GLU A 732 24.73 -26.34 18.85
CA GLU A 732 24.05 -25.09 18.42
C GLU A 732 24.72 -23.85 19.01
N LYS A 733 25.22 -23.94 20.25
CA LYS A 733 25.97 -22.85 20.90
C LYS A 733 27.29 -22.56 20.19
N GLU A 734 27.98 -23.58 19.69
CA GLU A 734 29.21 -23.40 18.90
C GLU A 734 28.94 -22.70 17.56
N GLU A 735 27.75 -22.89 17.00
CA GLU A 735 27.31 -22.32 15.72
C GLU A 735 26.59 -20.97 15.86
N SER A 736 26.32 -20.51 17.10
CA SER A 736 25.53 -19.30 17.38
C SER A 736 26.38 -18.19 18.01
N TYR A 737 26.03 -16.94 17.71
CA TYR A 737 26.60 -15.79 18.40
C TYR A 737 26.05 -15.70 19.83
N ASN A 738 26.89 -15.21 20.75
CA ASN A 738 26.48 -14.92 22.12
C ASN A 738 26.29 -13.41 22.31
N PHE A 739 25.07 -12.93 22.12
CA PHE A 739 24.74 -11.52 22.11
C PHE A 739 24.47 -10.91 23.50
N VAL A 740 24.30 -11.75 24.53
CA VAL A 740 24.09 -11.29 25.91
C VAL A 740 25.08 -12.02 26.82
N LEU A 741 25.81 -11.25 27.63
CA LEU A 741 26.73 -11.78 28.63
C LEU A 741 26.13 -11.59 30.02
N LYS A 742 26.40 -12.56 30.89
CA LYS A 742 26.06 -12.50 32.32
C LYS A 742 27.34 -12.40 33.14
N ASP A 743 27.44 -11.38 33.99
CA ASP A 743 28.49 -11.23 35.00
C ASP A 743 27.83 -11.13 36.39
N ASN A 744 28.00 -12.17 37.22
CA ASN A 744 27.32 -12.28 38.51
C ASN A 744 25.78 -12.09 38.41
N GLN A 745 25.29 -10.92 38.85
CA GLN A 745 23.88 -10.52 38.87
C GLN A 745 23.53 -9.47 37.80
N SER A 746 24.44 -9.13 36.89
CA SER A 746 24.17 -8.21 35.78
C SER A 746 24.20 -8.91 34.42
N LEU A 747 23.46 -8.32 33.49
CA LEU A 747 23.43 -8.67 32.07
C LEU A 747 23.92 -7.47 31.26
N LYS A 748 24.63 -7.76 30.15
CA LYS A 748 25.06 -6.74 29.19
C LYS A 748 24.98 -7.24 27.76
N ILE A 749 24.71 -6.34 26.83
CA ILE A 749 24.77 -6.62 25.40
C ILE A 749 26.23 -6.87 24.98
N ASN A 750 26.45 -7.84 24.10
CA ASN A 750 27.77 -8.24 23.61
C ASN A 750 27.83 -8.11 22.09
N ILE A 751 27.47 -6.93 21.61
CA ILE A 751 27.61 -6.50 20.22
C ILE A 751 27.89 -5.00 20.22
N ASN A 752 28.63 -4.52 19.22
CA ASN A 752 28.88 -3.09 19.08
C ASN A 752 27.61 -2.37 18.59
N LEU A 753 27.16 -1.35 19.35
CA LEU A 753 25.99 -0.52 19.05
C LEU A 753 26.36 0.92 18.61
N ASP A 754 27.63 1.20 18.29
CA ASP A 754 28.10 2.52 17.84
C ASP A 754 27.46 2.96 16.51
N ASN A 755 27.06 1.98 15.69
CA ASN A 755 26.34 2.23 14.44
C ASN A 755 24.90 2.66 14.74
N SER A 756 24.65 3.98 14.67
CA SER A 756 23.32 4.55 14.95
C SER A 756 22.20 3.99 14.07
N SER A 757 22.47 3.67 12.80
CA SER A 757 21.49 3.04 11.90
C SER A 757 21.12 1.64 12.37
N PHE A 758 22.11 0.86 12.82
CA PHE A 758 21.89 -0.47 13.39
C PHE A 758 21.10 -0.39 14.70
N LYS A 759 21.53 0.47 15.64
CA LYS A 759 20.83 0.68 16.91
C LYS A 759 19.36 1.09 16.69
N ASN A 760 19.10 2.02 15.78
CA ASN A 760 17.73 2.45 15.46
C ASN A 760 16.89 1.31 14.86
N HIS A 761 17.47 0.49 13.98
CA HIS A 761 16.76 -0.65 13.38
C HIS A 761 16.38 -1.71 14.43
N VAL A 762 17.28 -2.00 15.37
CA VAL A 762 17.01 -2.89 16.50
C VAL A 762 15.89 -2.32 17.38
N ILE A 763 15.95 -1.03 17.73
CA ILE A 763 14.90 -0.39 18.55
C ILE A 763 13.53 -0.44 17.84
N ASP A 764 13.48 -0.26 16.52
CA ASP A 764 12.25 -0.38 15.73
C ASP A 764 11.65 -1.80 15.83
N ILE A 765 12.46 -2.85 15.67
CA ILE A 765 12.03 -4.25 15.82
C ILE A 765 11.48 -4.50 17.23
N LEU A 766 12.23 -4.09 18.26
CA LEU A 766 11.84 -4.28 19.65
C LEU A 766 10.55 -3.54 19.99
N SER A 767 10.41 -2.30 19.52
CA SER A 767 9.22 -1.49 19.72
C SER A 767 8.00 -2.13 19.04
N TYR A 768 8.16 -2.60 17.81
CA TYR A 768 7.11 -3.32 17.08
C TYR A 768 6.68 -4.58 17.82
N GLY A 769 7.63 -5.42 18.27
CA GLY A 769 7.31 -6.66 18.98
C GLY A 769 6.55 -6.41 20.29
N ILE A 770 7.01 -5.44 21.09
CA ILE A 770 6.36 -5.05 22.35
C ILE A 770 4.96 -4.48 22.09
N ALA A 771 4.82 -3.55 21.15
CA ALA A 771 3.55 -2.90 20.85
C ALA A 771 2.53 -3.91 20.29
N ARG A 772 2.94 -4.79 19.37
CA ARG A 772 2.09 -5.85 18.84
C ARG A 772 1.66 -6.84 19.94
N TYR A 773 2.57 -7.21 20.84
CA TYR A 773 2.24 -8.04 21.99
C TYR A 773 1.19 -7.38 22.89
N GLN A 774 1.36 -6.11 23.20
CA GLN A 774 0.41 -5.36 24.04
C GLN A 774 -0.98 -5.27 23.41
N ASP A 775 -1.07 -5.10 22.08
CA ASP A 775 -2.34 -5.10 21.35
C ASP A 775 -3.02 -6.49 21.38
N GLU A 776 -2.26 -7.56 21.10
CA GLU A 776 -2.78 -8.92 21.05
C GLU A 776 -3.12 -9.49 22.43
N PHE A 777 -2.31 -9.22 23.47
CA PHE A 777 -2.43 -9.82 24.80
C PHE A 777 -3.12 -8.89 25.81
N GLY A 778 -2.88 -7.57 25.76
CA GLY A 778 -3.34 -6.62 26.78
C GLY A 778 -2.83 -7.02 28.18
N ILE A 779 -3.65 -6.78 29.20
CA ILE A 779 -3.40 -7.30 30.56
C ILE A 779 -3.96 -8.73 30.63
N TYR A 780 -3.10 -9.74 30.48
CA TYR A 780 -3.49 -11.16 30.54
C TYR A 780 -2.58 -11.96 31.47
N GLU A 781 -3.18 -12.56 32.51
CA GLU A 781 -2.43 -13.31 33.55
C GLU A 781 -2.33 -14.83 33.28
N GLY A 782 -2.97 -15.34 32.23
CA GLY A 782 -2.97 -16.77 31.91
C GLY A 782 -1.74 -17.21 31.10
N THR A 783 -1.46 -18.53 31.10
CA THR A 783 -0.34 -19.08 30.30
C THR A 783 -0.60 -19.06 28.80
N PHE A 784 -1.83 -19.31 28.36
CA PHE A 784 -2.20 -19.29 26.93
C PHE A 784 -3.49 -18.51 26.77
N LYS A 785 -3.49 -17.46 25.95
CA LYS A 785 -4.70 -16.71 25.61
C LYS A 785 -5.47 -17.44 24.51
N ARG A 786 -6.77 -17.66 24.73
CA ARG A 786 -7.67 -18.36 23.79
C ARG A 786 -7.67 -17.66 22.43
N TYR A 787 -7.72 -18.47 21.38
CA TYR A 787 -7.77 -18.10 19.97
C TYR A 787 -6.54 -17.35 19.44
N LEU A 788 -5.45 -17.29 20.20
CA LEU A 788 -4.14 -16.88 19.70
C LEU A 788 -3.34 -18.07 19.16
N ASN A 789 -2.33 -17.75 18.36
CA ASN A 789 -1.52 -18.70 17.63
C ASN A 789 -0.17 -18.93 18.31
N TYR A 790 0.22 -20.19 18.44
CA TYR A 790 1.46 -20.63 19.09
C TYR A 790 2.17 -21.68 18.24
N THR A 791 3.48 -21.52 18.04
CA THR A 791 4.33 -22.62 17.57
C THR A 791 4.59 -23.62 18.71
N THR A 792 5.07 -24.81 18.40
CA THR A 792 5.48 -25.78 19.43
C THR A 792 6.60 -25.24 20.31
N GLU A 793 7.48 -24.43 19.74
CA GLU A 793 8.58 -23.77 20.43
C GLU A 793 8.07 -22.71 21.41
N GLN A 794 7.18 -21.83 20.95
CA GLN A 794 6.49 -20.84 21.79
C GLN A 794 5.67 -21.50 22.89
N MET A 795 5.04 -22.64 22.62
CA MET A 795 4.34 -23.40 23.66
C MET A 795 5.28 -23.87 24.76
N MET A 796 6.45 -24.43 24.40
CA MET A 796 7.47 -24.83 25.39
C MET A 796 8.02 -23.63 26.16
N MET A 797 8.19 -22.50 25.47
CA MET A 797 8.61 -21.23 26.07
C MET A 797 7.61 -20.73 27.12
N MET A 798 6.30 -20.74 26.82
CA MET A 798 5.24 -20.35 27.75
C MET A 798 5.10 -21.31 28.94
N LEU A 799 5.47 -22.58 28.77
CA LEU A 799 5.55 -23.58 29.84
C LEU A 799 6.85 -23.49 30.65
N CYS A 800 7.72 -22.52 30.36
CA CYS A 800 9.00 -22.31 31.03
C CYS A 800 9.92 -23.54 30.96
N GLU A 801 9.84 -24.32 29.88
CA GLU A 801 10.66 -25.51 29.68
C GLU A 801 12.13 -25.17 29.44
N ARG A 802 13.02 -26.09 29.82
CA ARG A 802 14.47 -25.89 29.65
C ARG A 802 14.92 -25.97 28.19
N TYR A 803 14.22 -26.77 27.38
CA TYR A 803 14.51 -26.95 25.95
C TYR A 803 13.21 -26.74 25.17
N TYR A 804 13.28 -26.00 24.07
CA TYR A 804 12.07 -25.66 23.31
C TYR A 804 11.74 -26.62 22.17
N ARG A 805 12.62 -27.59 21.89
CA ARG A 805 12.37 -28.62 20.86
C ARG A 805 11.34 -29.64 21.35
N PHE A 806 10.19 -29.67 20.71
CA PHE A 806 9.13 -30.64 20.97
C PHE A 806 8.58 -31.24 19.68
N TYR A 807 8.64 -32.58 19.56
CA TYR A 807 8.29 -33.31 18.33
C TYR A 807 7.09 -34.25 18.50
N LYS A 808 6.47 -34.29 19.68
CA LYS A 808 5.33 -35.17 19.97
C LYS A 808 4.02 -34.43 19.75
N GLY A 809 2.93 -35.18 19.53
CA GLY A 809 1.60 -34.61 19.39
C GLY A 809 0.92 -34.37 20.75
N THR A 810 1.48 -34.96 21.83
CA THR A 810 0.90 -34.87 23.17
C THR A 810 1.98 -34.69 24.23
N LYS A 811 1.79 -33.74 25.14
CA LYS A 811 2.59 -33.57 26.37
C LYS A 811 1.71 -33.84 27.57
N ILE A 812 2.21 -34.62 28.52
CA ILE A 812 1.48 -35.02 29.74
C ILE A 812 2.35 -34.62 30.93
N GLU A 813 1.77 -33.82 31.83
CA GLU A 813 2.40 -33.39 33.07
C GLU A 813 2.10 -34.34 34.22
N LYS A 814 2.97 -34.33 35.23
CA LYS A 814 2.83 -35.20 36.42
C LYS A 814 1.58 -34.90 37.24
N ASP A 815 1.05 -33.68 37.15
CA ASP A 815 -0.13 -33.23 37.88
C ASP A 815 -1.46 -33.68 37.23
N GLY A 816 -1.39 -34.29 36.04
CA GLY A 816 -2.53 -34.75 35.24
C GLY A 816 -3.00 -33.75 34.18
N THR A 817 -2.24 -32.68 33.92
CA THR A 817 -2.49 -31.74 32.82
C THR A 817 -1.96 -32.29 31.51
N ILE A 818 -2.74 -32.16 30.43
CA ILE A 818 -2.38 -32.65 29.09
C ILE A 818 -2.40 -31.49 28.10
N TYR A 819 -1.43 -31.44 27.19
CA TYR A 819 -1.41 -30.53 26.05
C TYR A 819 -1.51 -31.35 24.76
N ILE A 820 -2.54 -31.07 23.96
CA ILE A 820 -2.89 -31.80 22.74
C ILE A 820 -2.65 -30.88 21.55
N LEU A 821 -1.81 -31.32 20.61
CA LEU A 821 -1.55 -30.66 19.33
C LEU A 821 -2.21 -31.45 18.20
N ALA A 822 -3.32 -30.95 17.68
CA ALA A 822 -4.14 -31.63 16.67
C ALA A 822 -4.10 -30.93 15.31
N ASN A 823 -4.20 -31.73 14.24
CA ASN A 823 -4.27 -31.25 12.85
C ASN A 823 -5.59 -31.66 12.23
N LEU A 824 -6.40 -30.71 11.76
CA LEU A 824 -7.70 -31.02 11.14
C LEU A 824 -7.55 -31.66 9.76
N LYS A 825 -6.69 -31.11 8.90
CA LYS A 825 -6.29 -31.74 7.63
C LYS A 825 -4.87 -32.26 7.75
N LYS A 826 -4.72 -33.56 7.58
CA LYS A 826 -3.41 -34.20 7.43
C LYS A 826 -3.05 -34.28 5.96
N ASP A 827 -1.79 -34.02 5.63
CA ASP A 827 -1.27 -34.20 4.27
C ASP A 827 -1.76 -35.53 3.70
N GLU A 828 -2.46 -35.47 2.56
CA GLU A 828 -3.06 -36.64 1.89
C GLU A 828 -2.00 -37.72 1.59
N ASN A 829 -0.73 -37.32 1.53
CA ASN A 829 0.47 -38.11 1.28
C ASN A 829 0.96 -38.97 2.48
N LYS A 830 0.35 -38.90 3.66
CA LYS A 830 0.77 -39.75 4.81
C LYS A 830 0.10 -41.14 4.80
N PRO A 831 0.81 -42.22 5.21
CA PRO A 831 0.26 -43.57 5.25
C PRO A 831 -0.93 -43.66 6.21
N VAL A 832 -1.89 -44.56 5.93
CA VAL A 832 -3.20 -44.66 6.62
C VAL A 832 -3.08 -44.72 8.16
N HIS A 833 -2.09 -45.43 8.70
CA HIS A 833 -1.85 -45.54 10.15
C HIS A 833 -1.38 -44.24 10.82
N GLN A 834 -1.10 -43.18 10.04
CA GLN A 834 -0.77 -41.84 10.50
C GLN A 834 -1.93 -40.84 10.26
N LYS A 835 -3.08 -41.28 9.73
CA LYS A 835 -4.29 -40.46 9.58
C LYS A 835 -5.12 -40.59 10.87
N TYR A 836 -5.09 -39.56 11.73
CA TYR A 836 -5.87 -39.51 12.97
C TYR A 836 -7.26 -38.93 12.64
N ARG A 837 -8.30 -39.37 13.34
CA ARG A 837 -9.70 -38.97 13.10
C ARG A 837 -10.11 -37.69 13.87
N ASP A 838 -9.23 -36.69 13.88
CA ASP A 838 -9.40 -35.45 14.64
C ASP A 838 -10.40 -34.50 13.96
N HIS A 839 -11.51 -34.18 14.62
CA HIS A 839 -12.52 -33.24 14.10
C HIS A 839 -13.44 -32.72 15.19
N PHE A 840 -14.10 -31.59 14.95
CA PHE A 840 -15.19 -31.12 15.80
C PHE A 840 -16.47 -31.90 15.53
N LYS A 841 -17.12 -32.40 16.59
CA LYS A 841 -18.47 -32.99 16.53
C LYS A 841 -19.54 -31.92 16.70
N THR A 842 -19.29 -30.97 17.59
CA THR A 842 -20.10 -29.77 17.82
C THR A 842 -19.17 -28.61 18.17
N SER A 843 -19.72 -27.42 18.40
CA SER A 843 -18.94 -26.27 18.90
C SER A 843 -18.30 -26.52 20.27
N GLN A 844 -18.74 -27.52 21.05
CA GLN A 844 -18.20 -27.81 22.39
C GLN A 844 -17.45 -29.14 22.48
N ILE A 845 -17.59 -30.03 21.50
CA ILE A 845 -17.02 -31.38 21.56
C ILE A 845 -16.03 -31.58 20.41
N PHE A 846 -14.77 -31.84 20.75
CA PHE A 846 -13.73 -32.17 19.78
C PHE A 846 -13.32 -33.64 19.92
N GLN A 847 -13.43 -34.43 18.86
CA GLN A 847 -12.93 -35.79 18.85
C GLN A 847 -11.42 -35.78 18.59
N TRP A 848 -10.66 -36.44 19.47
CA TRP A 848 -9.21 -36.56 19.38
C TRP A 848 -8.75 -38.01 19.43
N GLU A 849 -7.81 -38.38 18.56
CA GLU A 849 -7.16 -39.69 18.59
C GLU A 849 -5.73 -39.61 19.16
N SER A 850 -5.44 -40.48 20.13
CA SER A 850 -4.15 -40.50 20.83
C SER A 850 -2.98 -40.98 19.96
N GLU A 851 -1.75 -40.80 20.46
CA GLU A 851 -0.56 -41.39 19.84
C GLU A 851 -0.62 -42.94 19.84
N THR A 852 0.14 -43.54 18.92
CA THR A 852 0.21 -45.01 18.73
C THR A 852 0.78 -45.73 19.95
N ASN A 853 0.41 -47.01 20.08
CA ASN A 853 0.71 -47.88 21.22
C ASN A 853 0.08 -47.35 22.53
N THR A 854 -1.16 -46.86 22.44
CA THR A 854 -1.97 -46.42 23.59
C THR A 854 -3.23 -47.28 23.62
N THR A 855 -3.47 -47.95 24.75
CA THR A 855 -4.60 -48.88 24.93
C THR A 855 -5.33 -48.59 26.24
N MET A 856 -6.48 -49.23 26.48
CA MET A 856 -7.20 -49.09 27.74
C MET A 856 -6.36 -49.52 28.97
N GLU A 857 -5.45 -50.46 28.80
CA GLU A 857 -4.51 -50.90 29.86
C GLU A 857 -3.26 -50.00 29.95
N SER A 858 -2.76 -49.52 28.82
CA SER A 858 -1.57 -48.66 28.72
C SER A 858 -1.93 -47.27 28.22
N HIS A 859 -2.81 -46.60 28.96
CA HIS A 859 -3.38 -45.30 28.59
C HIS A 859 -2.47 -44.11 28.92
N ARG A 860 -1.25 -44.35 29.44
CA ARG A 860 -0.20 -43.35 29.71
C ARG A 860 -0.65 -42.11 30.51
N GLY A 861 -1.64 -42.28 31.40
CA GLY A 861 -2.19 -41.17 32.20
C GLY A 861 -3.24 -40.31 31.48
N LEU A 862 -3.68 -40.68 30.27
CA LEU A 862 -4.76 -39.98 29.55
C LEU A 862 -6.12 -40.19 30.23
N ILE A 863 -6.46 -41.45 30.54
CA ILE A 863 -7.63 -41.79 31.34
C ILE A 863 -7.39 -41.34 32.79
N GLY A 864 -8.30 -40.53 33.33
CA GLY A 864 -8.18 -39.93 34.67
C GLY A 864 -7.40 -38.62 34.72
N SER A 865 -7.05 -38.05 33.56
CA SER A 865 -6.46 -36.71 33.47
C SER A 865 -7.41 -35.62 34.00
N LYS A 866 -6.81 -34.53 34.50
CA LYS A 866 -7.57 -33.45 35.14
C LYS A 866 -8.08 -32.42 34.14
N VAL A 867 -7.18 -31.96 33.27
CA VAL A 867 -7.41 -30.89 32.30
C VAL A 867 -6.64 -31.20 31.02
N ALA A 868 -7.28 -30.95 29.87
CA ALA A 868 -6.67 -31.01 28.55
C ALA A 868 -6.68 -29.63 27.91
N HIS A 869 -5.50 -29.10 27.59
CA HIS A 869 -5.30 -27.93 26.75
C HIS A 869 -5.28 -28.36 25.29
N LEU A 870 -6.15 -27.76 24.47
CA LEU A 870 -6.28 -28.12 23.06
C LEU A 870 -5.70 -27.03 22.15
N PHE A 871 -4.79 -27.44 21.27
CA PHE A 871 -4.19 -26.62 20.22
C PHE A 871 -4.49 -27.24 18.87
N ILE A 872 -5.06 -26.46 17.95
CA ILE A 872 -5.50 -26.94 16.65
C ILE A 872 -4.82 -26.16 15.55
N ARG A 873 -4.34 -26.85 14.52
CA ARG A 873 -4.00 -26.23 13.24
C ARG A 873 -4.78 -26.87 12.10
N LYS A 874 -5.18 -26.05 11.13
CA LYS A 874 -5.94 -26.51 9.97
C LYS A 874 -5.11 -27.41 9.06
N ILE A 875 -3.89 -26.96 8.73
CA ILE A 875 -2.89 -27.70 7.94
C ILE A 875 -1.50 -27.41 8.52
N ALA A 876 -0.53 -28.29 8.26
CA ALA A 876 0.84 -28.11 8.76
C ALA A 876 1.56 -26.96 8.06
N ASP A 877 1.44 -26.89 6.74
CA ASP A 877 2.08 -25.88 5.90
C ASP A 877 1.05 -25.31 4.91
N GLU A 878 1.05 -23.98 4.76
CA GLU A 878 0.25 -23.27 3.76
C GLU A 878 1.17 -22.26 3.06
N ASP A 879 1.12 -22.19 1.74
CA ASP A 879 1.85 -21.20 0.96
C ASP A 879 3.37 -21.18 1.22
N GLY A 880 3.95 -22.34 1.57
CA GLY A 880 5.38 -22.52 1.86
C GLY A 880 5.80 -22.07 3.27
N ILE A 881 4.83 -21.73 4.13
CA ILE A 881 5.01 -21.32 5.52
C ILE A 881 4.38 -22.37 6.44
N THR A 882 5.12 -22.80 7.46
CA THR A 882 4.58 -23.66 8.51
C THR A 882 3.64 -22.86 9.40
N LEU A 883 2.39 -23.29 9.50
CA LEU A 883 1.38 -22.59 10.27
C LEU A 883 1.49 -22.90 11.77
N PRO A 884 1.27 -21.90 12.64
CA PRO A 884 1.15 -22.11 14.08
C PRO A 884 -0.15 -22.86 14.43
N TYR A 885 -0.25 -23.30 15.68
CA TYR A 885 -1.49 -23.84 16.23
C TYR A 885 -2.28 -22.76 16.94
N THR A 886 -3.59 -22.72 16.71
CA THR A 886 -4.51 -21.88 17.47
C THR A 886 -4.86 -22.56 18.79
N TYR A 887 -4.67 -21.87 19.92
CA TYR A 887 -5.06 -22.39 21.23
C TYR A 887 -6.58 -22.26 21.41
N ILE A 888 -7.27 -23.37 21.59
CA ILE A 888 -8.74 -23.41 21.69
C ILE A 888 -9.20 -23.11 23.12
N GLY A 889 -8.48 -23.64 24.11
CA GLY A 889 -8.88 -23.57 25.52
C GLY A 889 -8.64 -24.87 26.25
N THR A 890 -9.27 -24.99 27.42
CA THR A 890 -9.24 -26.16 28.27
C THR A 890 -10.51 -27.01 28.09
N GLY A 891 -10.40 -28.29 28.44
CA GLY A 891 -11.49 -29.23 28.48
C GLY A 891 -11.13 -30.51 29.23
N LYS A 892 -11.99 -31.51 29.16
CA LYS A 892 -11.79 -32.83 29.77
C LYS A 892 -11.88 -33.95 28.76
N LEU A 893 -10.98 -34.93 28.89
CA LEU A 893 -11.04 -36.17 28.12
C LEU A 893 -12.14 -37.08 28.67
N VAL A 894 -13.14 -37.38 27.84
CA VAL A 894 -14.25 -38.27 28.17
C VAL A 894 -14.44 -39.33 27.08
N ASN A 895 -15.24 -40.35 27.39
CA ASN A 895 -15.63 -41.43 26.46
C ASN A 895 -14.46 -42.12 25.74
N PRO A 896 -13.44 -42.66 26.45
CA PRO A 896 -12.35 -43.38 25.78
C PRO A 896 -12.83 -44.67 25.11
N PHE A 897 -12.43 -44.91 23.87
CA PHE A 897 -12.60 -46.20 23.20
C PHE A 897 -11.43 -46.53 22.27
N GLU A 898 -11.19 -47.82 22.03
CA GLU A 898 -10.13 -48.27 21.13
C GLU A 898 -10.48 -47.99 19.66
N SER A 899 -9.53 -47.48 18.90
CA SER A 899 -9.70 -47.25 17.47
C SER A 899 -9.38 -48.50 16.64
N ASP A 900 -9.78 -48.49 15.36
CA ASP A 900 -9.40 -49.51 14.39
C ASP A 900 -7.94 -49.36 13.89
N ASN A 901 -7.14 -48.48 14.49
CA ASN A 901 -5.77 -48.22 14.04
C ASN A 901 -4.88 -49.45 14.34
N PRO A 902 -4.17 -50.00 13.33
CA PRO A 902 -3.36 -51.21 13.51
C PRO A 902 -2.21 -51.04 14.53
N LYS A 903 -1.81 -49.81 14.85
CA LYS A 903 -0.82 -49.51 15.89
C LYS A 903 -1.41 -49.25 17.27
N LYS A 904 -2.71 -49.50 17.46
CA LYS A 904 -3.49 -49.31 18.70
C LYS A 904 -3.45 -47.86 19.23
N THR A 905 -4.56 -47.16 19.10
CA THR A 905 -4.77 -45.80 19.64
C THR A 905 -6.11 -45.77 20.39
N LEU A 906 -6.29 -44.78 21.26
CA LEU A 906 -7.55 -44.47 21.91
C LEU A 906 -8.15 -43.21 21.27
N ILE A 907 -9.46 -43.22 21.06
CA ILE A 907 -10.23 -42.03 20.70
C ILE A 907 -10.89 -41.50 21.97
N PHE A 908 -10.84 -40.19 22.15
CA PHE A 908 -11.49 -39.45 23.22
C PHE A 908 -12.38 -38.35 22.64
N ASP A 909 -13.41 -38.00 23.39
CA ASP A 909 -14.07 -36.70 23.23
C ASP A 909 -13.39 -35.71 24.20
N VAL A 910 -12.86 -34.62 23.68
CA VAL A 910 -12.44 -33.45 24.46
C VAL A 910 -13.67 -32.58 24.64
N LEU A 911 -14.27 -32.63 25.82
CA LEU A 911 -15.37 -31.75 26.21
C LEU A 911 -14.79 -30.40 26.62
N LEU A 912 -14.95 -29.38 25.78
CA LEU A 912 -14.39 -28.05 26.02
C LEU A 912 -15.17 -27.30 27.10
N ASP A 913 -14.44 -26.56 27.94
CA ASP A 913 -15.03 -25.73 28.99
C ASP A 913 -15.82 -24.55 28.41
N HIS A 914 -15.47 -24.13 27.18
CA HIS A 914 -16.17 -23.09 26.43
C HIS A 914 -16.40 -23.53 24.98
N PRO A 915 -17.60 -23.28 24.41
CA PRO A 915 -17.85 -23.56 23.00
C PRO A 915 -17.03 -22.64 22.10
N ILE A 916 -16.75 -23.10 20.88
CA ILE A 916 -16.12 -22.30 19.83
C ILE A 916 -17.09 -21.20 19.38
N PRO A 917 -16.64 -19.93 19.32
CA PRO A 917 -17.42 -18.83 18.76
C PRO A 917 -17.79 -19.04 17.30
N GLU A 918 -19.00 -18.61 16.90
CA GLU A 918 -19.52 -18.75 15.53
C GLU A 918 -18.57 -18.24 14.44
N TYR A 919 -17.87 -17.11 14.69
CA TYR A 919 -16.93 -16.54 13.72
C TYR A 919 -15.74 -17.46 13.38
N LEU A 920 -15.48 -18.51 14.18
CA LEU A 920 -14.45 -19.52 13.95
C LEU A 920 -15.00 -20.85 13.40
N HIS A 921 -16.31 -21.03 13.33
CA HIS A 921 -16.93 -22.29 12.89
C HIS A 921 -16.52 -22.65 11.46
N TYR A 922 -16.51 -21.66 10.58
CA TYR A 922 -16.04 -21.83 9.21
C TYR A 922 -14.57 -22.28 9.14
N ASP A 923 -13.69 -21.63 9.92
CA ASP A 923 -12.25 -21.89 9.90
C ASP A 923 -11.92 -23.31 10.41
N PHE A 924 -12.71 -23.80 11.38
CA PHE A 924 -12.58 -25.13 11.98
C PHE A 924 -13.53 -26.19 11.41
N LYS A 925 -14.36 -25.84 10.42
CA LYS A 925 -15.35 -26.73 9.78
C LYS A 925 -16.33 -27.37 10.78
N ILE A 926 -16.87 -26.56 11.68
CA ILE A 926 -17.93 -26.97 12.58
C ILE A 926 -19.24 -26.86 11.80
N GLU A 927 -20.00 -27.94 11.69
CA GLU A 927 -21.32 -27.91 11.05
C GLU A 927 -22.26 -27.04 11.88
N GLU A 928 -22.94 -26.08 11.25
CA GLU A 928 -23.98 -25.30 11.91
C GLU A 928 -25.09 -26.26 12.35
N GLU A 929 -25.41 -26.26 13.65
CA GLU A 929 -26.63 -26.91 14.11
C GLU A 929 -27.79 -26.20 13.42
N ASN A 930 -28.36 -26.83 12.38
CA ASN A 930 -29.59 -26.38 11.77
C ASN A 930 -30.63 -26.30 12.90
N ASN A 931 -30.89 -25.09 13.39
CA ASN A 931 -32.01 -24.78 14.25
C ASN A 931 -33.30 -24.97 13.42
N HIS A 932 -33.68 -26.23 13.23
CA HIS A 932 -35.05 -26.61 12.97
C HIS A 932 -35.75 -26.78 14.33
N GLU A 933 -36.21 -25.66 14.88
CA GLU A 933 -37.42 -25.62 15.71
C GLU A 933 -38.48 -24.74 15.04
#